data_AF-A0A270B573-F1
#
_entry.id   AF-A0A270B573-F1
#
_cell.length_a   1.000
_cell.length_b   1.000
_cell.length_c   1.000
_cell.angle_alpha   90.00
_cell.angle_beta   90.00
_cell.angle_gamma   90.00
#
_symmetry.space_group_name_H-M   'P 1'
#
loop_
_entity.id
_entity.type
_entity.pdbx_description
1 polymer ?
#
loop_
_entity_poly.entity_id
_entity_poly.type
_entity_poly.pdbx_seq_one_letter_code
_entity_poly.pdbx_strand_id
1 'polypeptide(L)'
;MKRTAVAGLLLLGLAAWFLLDLGQYLTLDALKAQQATIDGFYRANPLRVLAIFFLVYVALTALSVPGAVILTLAAGAIFGVTTGTVVVSFASSIGATLAFLASRYLFHDAVQARFGTRLKPVNDGVARDGAFYLFSLRLVPVFPFFAVNLLMGLTPIRTWTYYWVSQAGMLLGTVVYVNAGTQLARIETLGDIASPGLLISFAALGLLPWLGKWIKAAILRRRVYARWHRPRRFDRNLVVIGAGAAGLVSSLIAVTVRAKVTLVEASKMGGDCLNYGCVPSKALIKSARIAEQMRHADRYGLEGTDPRFSFKAVMGRIHDVIAAVEPHDSVERYTALGVDVVKGYARIVDPWTVEVAREDGSSQRLTTRSIVIAAGAEPFVPDLPGLAESGYLTSDTLWEEFVRLDEMPGRIVVLGGGPIGSELAQAFARLGAEVTLVQRGERLLPREDHDVSELARAAQEASGVTVLTGHEALRVENGQDKRLVVSGDGHEKTIGFDALIVAVGRKARLSGYGLEELGIETQKTVVTDEYLATIYPNIYAAGDVAGPYQFTHTAAHQAWFASVNALFGQFKRFKADYRVIPWTTFIDPEVARVGLNEQEASEKGIPHEVTIFPMHELDRAIADSATKGFVKVLTPPGKDRILGATIVGEQAGELLAEYVLAMKHGLGLNKIMATIHTYPTMSEANKYAAGEWKKRHAPEGLLKLVGRYHTWRRG
;
A
#
# COMPACT_ATOMS: atom_id res chain seq x y z
N MET A 1 -24.84 28.89 -4.20
CA MET A 1 -24.00 30.06 -3.87
C MET A 1 -22.56 29.78 -4.28
N LYS A 2 -21.84 30.71 -4.91
CA LYS A 2 -20.42 30.51 -5.25
C LYS A 2 -19.58 30.47 -3.96
N ARG A 3 -18.47 29.71 -3.91
CA ARG A 3 -17.54 29.66 -2.75
C ARG A 3 -17.13 31.05 -2.26
N THR A 4 -16.92 31.98 -3.20
CA THR A 4 -16.59 33.39 -2.93
C THR A 4 -17.70 34.14 -2.18
N ALA A 5 -18.98 33.82 -2.41
CA ALA A 5 -20.09 34.44 -1.71
C ALA A 5 -20.19 33.95 -0.25
N VAL A 6 -19.98 32.65 0.00
CA VAL A 6 -19.93 32.09 1.37
C VAL A 6 -18.75 32.69 2.14
N ALA A 7 -17.56 32.72 1.54
CA ALA A 7 -16.38 33.34 2.15
C ALA A 7 -16.60 34.83 2.42
N GLY A 8 -17.20 35.56 1.47
CA GLY A 8 -17.53 36.98 1.63
C GLY A 8 -18.50 37.24 2.78
N LEU A 9 -19.56 36.42 2.93
CA LEU A 9 -20.51 36.55 4.05
C LEU A 9 -19.85 36.28 5.40
N LEU A 10 -18.99 35.26 5.51
CA LEU A 10 -18.26 34.96 6.75
C LEU A 10 -17.27 36.09 7.10
N LEU A 11 -16.54 36.61 6.10
CA LEU A 11 -15.62 37.73 6.28
C LEU A 11 -16.36 39.01 6.68
N LEU A 12 -17.52 39.29 6.09
CA LEU A 12 -18.36 40.43 6.48
C LEU A 12 -18.87 40.28 7.92
N GLY A 13 -19.31 39.09 8.32
CA GLY A 13 -19.71 38.81 9.70
C GLY A 13 -18.55 38.99 10.69
N LEU A 14 -17.35 38.49 10.34
CA LEU A 14 -16.15 38.65 11.16
C LEU A 14 -15.68 40.12 11.21
N ALA A 15 -15.74 40.84 10.08
CA ALA A 15 -15.41 42.25 10.01
C ALA A 15 -16.40 43.09 10.84
N ALA A 16 -17.70 42.82 10.74
CA ALA A 16 -18.71 43.49 11.56
C ALA A 16 -18.46 43.25 13.05
N TRP A 17 -18.04 42.05 13.44
CA TRP A 17 -17.68 41.74 14.82
C TRP A 17 -16.55 42.65 15.36
N PHE A 18 -15.46 42.81 14.60
CA PHE A 18 -14.32 43.64 15.03
C PHE A 18 -14.56 45.14 14.83
N LEU A 19 -15.22 45.56 13.74
CA LEU A 19 -15.47 46.97 13.43
C LEU A 19 -16.50 47.60 14.35
N LEU A 20 -17.50 46.84 14.78
CA LEU A 20 -18.52 47.30 15.73
C LEU A 20 -18.13 47.02 17.19
N ASP A 21 -16.91 46.51 17.41
CA ASP A 21 -16.38 46.11 18.72
C ASP A 21 -17.40 45.30 19.54
N LEU A 22 -18.04 44.31 18.90
CA LEU A 22 -19.12 43.53 19.54
C LEU A 22 -18.60 42.69 20.72
N GLY A 23 -17.29 42.46 20.78
CA GLY A 23 -16.63 41.75 21.88
C GLY A 23 -16.83 42.43 23.24
N GLN A 24 -16.95 43.76 23.28
CA GLN A 24 -17.15 44.50 24.54
C GLN A 24 -18.42 44.07 25.29
N TYR A 25 -19.46 43.65 24.56
CA TYR A 25 -20.74 43.18 25.12
C TYR A 25 -20.70 41.72 25.56
N LEU A 26 -19.71 40.95 25.10
CA LEU A 26 -19.48 39.56 25.50
C LEU A 26 -18.29 39.48 26.45
N THR A 27 -18.37 40.26 27.53
CA THR A 27 -17.47 40.19 28.69
C THR A 27 -18.27 39.83 29.95
N LEU A 28 -17.61 39.26 30.97
CA LEU A 28 -18.27 38.94 32.24
C LEU A 28 -18.85 40.19 32.92
N ASP A 29 -18.12 41.31 32.85
CA ASP A 29 -18.54 42.57 33.47
C ASP A 29 -19.74 43.19 32.77
N ALA A 30 -19.77 43.21 31.43
CA ALA A 30 -20.91 43.67 30.67
C ALA A 30 -22.16 42.82 30.93
N LEU A 31 -21.99 41.50 31.03
CA LEU A 31 -23.08 40.58 31.34
C LEU A 31 -23.65 40.82 32.75
N LYS A 32 -22.79 41.01 33.76
CA LYS A 32 -23.21 41.35 35.13
C LYS A 32 -23.91 42.70 35.20
N ALA A 33 -23.39 43.72 34.52
CA ALA A 33 -23.95 45.07 34.51
C ALA A 33 -25.35 45.13 33.86
N GLN A 34 -25.61 44.29 32.86
CA GLN A 34 -26.88 44.26 32.12
C GLN A 34 -27.86 43.16 32.59
N GLN A 35 -27.47 42.31 33.54
CA GLN A 35 -28.25 41.14 33.96
C GLN A 35 -29.69 41.50 34.39
N ALA A 36 -29.84 42.49 35.29
CA ALA A 36 -31.15 42.89 35.81
C ALA A 36 -32.09 43.42 34.72
N THR A 37 -31.54 44.15 33.74
CA THR A 37 -32.29 44.67 32.59
C THR A 37 -32.76 43.54 31.66
N ILE A 38 -31.87 42.59 31.38
CA ILE A 38 -32.17 41.44 30.50
C ILE A 38 -33.21 40.52 31.16
N ASP A 39 -33.10 40.27 32.47
CA ASP A 39 -34.07 39.46 33.23
C ASP A 39 -35.47 40.10 33.23
N GLY A 40 -35.55 41.43 33.38
CA GLY A 40 -36.80 42.18 33.28
C GLY A 40 -37.44 42.05 31.89
N PHE A 41 -36.63 42.16 30.84
CA PHE A 41 -37.11 42.03 29.46
C PHE A 41 -37.52 40.60 29.10
N TYR A 42 -36.81 39.59 29.62
CA TYR A 42 -37.16 38.18 29.45
C TYR A 42 -38.52 37.85 30.08
N ARG A 43 -38.82 38.35 31.28
CA ARG A 43 -40.13 38.15 31.93
C ARG A 43 -41.29 38.74 31.12
N ALA A 44 -41.05 39.86 30.42
CA ALA A 44 -42.06 40.50 29.58
C ALA A 44 -42.21 39.85 28.20
N ASN A 45 -41.15 39.26 27.64
CA ASN A 45 -41.12 38.74 26.26
C ASN A 45 -40.34 37.42 26.12
N PRO A 46 -40.74 36.33 26.80
CA PRO A 46 -39.91 35.13 26.94
C PRO A 46 -39.54 34.47 25.62
N LEU A 47 -40.52 34.29 24.72
CA LEU A 47 -40.30 33.64 23.41
C LEU A 47 -39.38 34.47 22.49
N ARG A 48 -39.50 35.80 22.52
CA ARG A 48 -38.68 36.68 21.67
C ARG A 48 -37.23 36.68 22.12
N VAL A 49 -36.98 36.76 23.43
CA VAL A 49 -35.62 36.73 23.98
C VAL A 49 -34.96 35.38 23.73
N LEU A 50 -35.68 34.27 23.92
CA LEU A 50 -35.18 32.93 23.61
C LEU A 50 -34.82 32.77 22.13
N ALA A 51 -35.67 33.23 21.22
CA ALA A 51 -35.42 33.15 19.77
C ALA A 51 -34.21 34.00 19.36
N ILE A 52 -34.11 35.24 19.84
CA ILE A 52 -32.98 36.13 19.57
C ILE A 52 -31.69 35.52 20.12
N PHE A 53 -31.70 35.10 21.38
CA PHE A 53 -30.54 34.49 22.02
C PHE A 53 -30.07 33.25 21.26
N PHE A 54 -31.00 32.36 20.88
CA PHE A 54 -30.71 31.17 20.10
C PHE A 54 -30.05 31.52 18.76
N LEU A 55 -30.61 32.47 18.00
CA LEU A 55 -30.06 32.89 16.70
C LEU A 55 -28.69 33.54 16.83
N VAL A 56 -28.48 34.39 17.84
CA VAL A 56 -27.19 35.03 18.14
C VAL A 56 -26.15 33.97 18.49
N TYR A 57 -26.51 33.00 19.33
CA TYR A 57 -25.61 31.90 19.72
C TYR A 57 -25.21 31.05 18.51
N VAL A 58 -26.19 30.67 17.67
CA VAL A 58 -25.95 29.92 16.43
C VAL A 58 -25.01 30.71 15.51
N ALA A 59 -25.26 32.01 15.31
CA ALA A 59 -24.46 32.87 14.44
C ALA A 59 -23.01 32.99 14.93
N LEU A 60 -22.79 33.25 16.22
CA LEU A 60 -21.44 33.39 16.79
C LEU A 60 -20.66 32.07 16.75
N THR A 61 -21.34 30.96 17.04
CA THR A 61 -20.73 29.63 16.94
C THR A 61 -20.39 29.27 15.48
N ALA A 62 -21.28 29.62 14.53
CA ALA A 62 -21.06 29.41 13.09
C ALA A 62 -19.89 30.26 12.55
N LEU A 63 -19.77 31.50 13.01
CA LEU A 63 -18.66 32.39 12.69
C LEU A 63 -17.35 32.01 13.40
N SER A 64 -17.37 31.04 14.31
CA SER A 64 -16.20 30.56 15.06
C SER A 64 -15.51 31.66 15.88
N VAL A 65 -16.30 32.60 16.41
CA VAL A 65 -15.83 33.77 17.15
C VAL A 65 -15.69 33.45 18.65
N PRO A 66 -14.65 33.97 19.35
CA PRO A 66 -14.53 33.84 20.81
C PRO A 66 -15.69 34.55 21.52
N GLY A 67 -16.37 33.87 22.46
CA GLY A 67 -17.49 34.46 23.21
C GLY A 67 -18.60 33.47 23.58
N ALA A 68 -18.62 32.27 22.97
CA ALA A 68 -19.62 31.24 23.24
C ALA A 68 -19.68 30.80 24.73
N VAL A 69 -18.54 30.80 25.43
CA VAL A 69 -18.47 30.48 26.87
C VAL A 69 -19.26 31.51 27.69
N ILE A 70 -19.11 32.80 27.37
CA ILE A 70 -19.80 33.89 28.08
C ILE A 70 -21.30 33.85 27.79
N LEU A 71 -21.69 33.52 26.56
CA LEU A 71 -23.10 33.28 26.24
C LEU A 71 -23.65 32.04 26.95
N THR A 72 -22.88 30.97 27.10
CA THR A 72 -23.33 29.79 27.85
C THR A 72 -23.57 30.13 29.33
N LEU A 73 -22.71 30.96 29.92
CA LEU A 73 -22.92 31.50 31.28
C LEU A 73 -24.15 32.41 31.35
N ALA A 74 -24.33 33.29 30.36
CA ALA A 74 -25.50 34.15 30.25
C ALA A 74 -26.82 33.34 30.19
N ALA A 75 -26.83 32.25 29.44
CA ALA A 75 -28.00 31.36 29.37
C ALA A 75 -28.38 30.79 30.74
N GLY A 76 -27.39 30.46 31.56
CA GLY A 76 -27.60 30.01 32.94
C GLY A 76 -28.17 31.11 33.82
N ALA A 77 -27.60 32.31 33.73
CA ALA A 77 -28.02 33.47 34.51
C ALA A 77 -29.46 33.92 34.20
N ILE A 78 -29.85 33.90 32.92
CA ILE A 78 -31.12 34.47 32.44
C ILE A 78 -32.25 33.41 32.41
N PHE A 79 -31.95 32.21 31.93
CA PHE A 79 -32.97 31.18 31.66
C PHE A 79 -32.99 30.04 32.69
N GLY A 80 -32.01 30.00 33.59
CA GLY A 80 -31.81 28.90 34.53
C GLY A 80 -31.26 27.64 33.87
N VAL A 81 -30.97 26.62 34.68
CA VAL A 81 -30.23 25.42 34.25
C VAL A 81 -30.95 24.63 33.17
N THR A 82 -32.25 24.39 33.32
CA THR A 82 -33.02 23.52 32.42
C THR A 82 -33.19 24.14 31.03
N THR A 83 -33.81 25.31 30.97
CA THR A 83 -34.06 26.03 29.72
C THR A 83 -32.75 26.48 29.07
N GLY A 84 -31.81 27.02 29.85
CA GLY A 84 -30.49 27.43 29.36
C GLY A 84 -29.72 26.27 28.74
N THR A 85 -29.74 25.08 29.36
CA THR A 85 -29.08 23.88 28.82
C THR A 85 -29.69 23.46 27.49
N VAL A 86 -31.03 23.38 27.39
CA VAL A 86 -31.69 22.97 26.15
C VAL A 86 -31.36 23.95 25.02
N VAL A 87 -31.54 25.24 25.26
CA VAL A 87 -31.32 26.30 24.26
C VAL A 87 -29.87 26.30 23.78
N VAL A 88 -28.90 26.31 24.71
CA VAL A 88 -27.48 26.33 24.36
C VAL A 88 -27.05 25.04 23.68
N SER A 89 -27.54 23.88 24.13
CA SER A 89 -27.16 22.58 23.56
C SER A 89 -27.53 22.49 22.08
N PHE A 90 -28.75 22.84 21.71
CA PHE A 90 -29.16 22.85 20.30
C PHE A 90 -28.52 23.99 19.51
N ALA A 91 -28.43 25.21 20.08
CA ALA A 91 -27.82 26.35 19.39
C ALA A 91 -26.33 26.10 19.08
N SER A 92 -25.60 25.54 20.04
CA SER A 92 -24.17 25.24 19.88
C SER A 92 -23.92 24.15 18.86
N SER A 93 -24.71 23.06 18.87
CA SER A 93 -24.57 21.98 17.88
C SER A 93 -24.94 22.41 16.47
N ILE A 94 -25.99 23.21 16.30
CA ILE A 94 -26.38 23.76 14.99
C ILE A 94 -25.30 24.72 14.49
N GLY A 95 -24.89 25.69 15.32
CA GLY A 95 -23.83 26.63 14.95
C GLY A 95 -22.50 25.94 14.64
N ALA A 96 -22.11 24.93 15.43
CA ALA A 96 -20.92 24.13 15.19
C ALA A 96 -21.01 23.32 13.88
N THR A 97 -22.21 22.89 13.49
CA THR A 97 -22.46 22.19 12.22
C THR A 97 -22.38 23.14 11.04
N LEU A 98 -22.87 24.39 11.20
CA LEU A 98 -22.70 25.42 10.18
C LEU A 98 -21.24 25.79 9.97
N ALA A 99 -20.46 25.98 11.04
CA ALA A 99 -19.01 26.22 10.96
C ALA A 99 -18.28 25.06 10.27
N PHE A 100 -18.63 23.82 10.63
CA PHE A 100 -18.11 22.60 10.01
C PHE A 100 -18.43 22.52 8.51
N LEU A 101 -19.67 22.81 8.12
CA LEU A 101 -20.11 22.80 6.71
C LEU A 101 -19.44 23.92 5.92
N ALA A 102 -19.28 25.10 6.51
CA ALA A 102 -18.54 26.21 5.91
C ALA A 102 -17.08 25.82 5.65
N SER A 103 -16.40 25.26 6.66
CA SER A 103 -15.02 24.78 6.52
C SER A 103 -14.91 23.70 5.44
N ARG A 104 -15.83 22.72 5.45
CA ARG A 104 -15.90 21.67 4.44
C ARG A 104 -16.07 22.24 3.04
N TYR A 105 -17.03 23.14 2.86
CA TYR A 105 -17.35 23.68 1.54
C TYR A 105 -16.24 24.58 0.97
N LEU A 106 -15.55 25.33 1.83
CA LEU A 106 -14.52 26.28 1.43
C LEU A 106 -13.15 25.65 1.28
N PHE A 107 -12.76 24.77 2.21
CA PHE A 107 -11.35 24.39 2.38
C PHE A 107 -11.08 22.89 2.19
N HIS A 108 -12.07 22.00 2.29
CA HIS A 108 -11.84 20.55 2.25
C HIS A 108 -11.04 20.14 1.02
N ASP A 109 -11.51 20.48 -0.18
CA ASP A 109 -10.87 20.00 -1.42
C ASP A 109 -9.47 20.58 -1.61
N ALA A 110 -9.26 21.84 -1.24
CA ALA A 110 -7.96 22.49 -1.31
C ALA A 110 -6.96 21.85 -0.34
N VAL A 111 -7.41 21.54 0.89
CA VAL A 111 -6.60 20.90 1.92
C VAL A 111 -6.30 19.44 1.55
N GLN A 112 -7.29 18.69 1.08
CA GLN A 112 -7.10 17.30 0.64
C GLN A 112 -6.19 17.21 -0.59
N ALA A 113 -6.32 18.14 -1.56
CA ALA A 113 -5.42 18.19 -2.72
C ALA A 113 -3.96 18.53 -2.33
N ARG A 114 -3.75 19.39 -1.32
CA ARG A 114 -2.41 19.81 -0.90
C ARG A 114 -1.75 18.85 0.09
N PHE A 115 -2.51 18.28 1.02
CA PHE A 115 -2.00 17.51 2.16
C PHE A 115 -2.56 16.07 2.25
N GLY A 116 -3.36 15.61 1.29
CA GLY A 116 -4.08 14.33 1.35
C GLY A 116 -3.20 13.13 1.69
N THR A 117 -1.96 13.03 1.17
CA THR A 117 -1.06 11.92 1.55
C THR A 117 -0.66 11.96 3.03
N ARG A 118 -0.45 13.16 3.60
CA ARG A 118 -0.12 13.32 5.02
C ARG A 118 -1.35 13.17 5.92
N LEU A 119 -2.52 13.55 5.42
CA LEU A 119 -3.79 13.43 6.12
C LEU A 119 -4.42 12.04 6.02
N LYS A 120 -3.96 11.17 5.10
CA LYS A 120 -4.52 9.83 4.90
C LYS A 120 -4.64 9.01 6.20
N PRO A 121 -3.62 8.93 7.09
CA PRO A 121 -3.77 8.20 8.36
C PRO A 121 -4.84 8.80 9.27
N VAL A 122 -5.00 10.13 9.27
CA VAL A 122 -6.03 10.84 10.04
C VAL A 122 -7.41 10.57 9.43
N ASN A 123 -7.55 10.71 8.11
CA ASN A 123 -8.78 10.44 7.38
C ASN A 123 -9.23 8.98 7.56
N ASP A 124 -8.31 8.01 7.44
CA ASP A 124 -8.60 6.59 7.64
C ASP A 124 -9.01 6.29 9.09
N GLY A 125 -8.42 7.01 10.05
CA GLY A 125 -8.79 6.94 11.47
C GLY A 125 -10.19 7.50 11.72
N VAL A 126 -10.50 8.70 11.19
CA VAL A 126 -11.80 9.35 11.33
C VAL A 126 -12.90 8.62 10.55
N ALA A 127 -12.59 7.99 9.42
CA ALA A 127 -13.55 7.17 8.69
C ALA A 127 -13.98 5.93 9.50
N ARG A 128 -13.04 5.32 10.24
CA ARG A 128 -13.30 4.14 11.08
C ARG A 128 -13.92 4.49 12.43
N ASP A 129 -13.38 5.48 13.12
CA ASP A 129 -13.66 5.78 14.53
C ASP A 129 -14.08 7.26 14.76
N GLY A 130 -14.53 7.98 13.73
CA GLY A 130 -14.74 9.43 13.77
C GLY A 130 -15.68 9.92 14.86
N ALA A 131 -16.69 9.12 15.21
CA ALA A 131 -17.58 9.42 16.34
C ALA A 131 -16.82 9.43 17.68
N PHE A 132 -15.92 8.47 17.89
CA PHE A 132 -15.11 8.40 19.11
C PHE A 132 -14.11 9.54 19.19
N TYR A 133 -13.42 9.84 18.09
CA TYR A 133 -12.51 11.00 18.02
C TYR A 133 -13.23 12.29 18.37
N LEU A 134 -14.36 12.57 17.71
CA LEU A 134 -15.12 13.79 17.94
C LEU A 134 -15.66 13.88 19.36
N PHE A 135 -16.25 12.81 19.89
CA PHE A 135 -16.75 12.79 21.27
C PHE A 135 -15.65 13.10 22.29
N SER A 136 -14.46 12.50 22.10
CA SER A 136 -13.30 12.73 22.96
C SER A 136 -12.83 14.19 22.89
N LEU A 137 -12.72 14.73 21.67
CA LEU A 137 -12.33 16.13 21.45
C LEU A 137 -13.33 17.13 22.03
N ARG A 138 -14.62 16.78 22.13
CA ARG A 138 -15.65 17.64 22.74
C ARG A 138 -15.61 17.64 24.26
N LEU A 139 -15.20 16.54 24.86
CA LEU A 139 -15.11 16.42 26.32
C LEU A 139 -13.81 16.97 26.87
N VAL A 140 -12.69 16.85 26.14
CA VAL A 140 -11.38 17.33 26.60
C VAL A 140 -11.27 18.86 26.41
N PRO A 141 -11.27 19.68 27.49
CA PRO A 141 -11.37 21.14 27.38
C PRO A 141 -10.11 21.84 26.85
N VAL A 142 -9.05 21.07 26.55
CA VAL A 142 -7.77 21.56 26.02
C VAL A 142 -7.89 22.04 24.57
N PHE A 143 -8.83 21.48 23.79
CA PHE A 143 -9.00 21.86 22.40
C PHE A 143 -10.05 22.97 22.26
N PRO A 144 -9.72 24.11 21.63
CA PRO A 144 -10.71 25.16 21.40
C PRO A 144 -11.88 24.65 20.56
N PHE A 145 -13.13 24.84 21.03
CA PHE A 145 -14.33 24.31 20.36
C PHE A 145 -14.45 24.72 18.89
N PHE A 146 -14.09 25.96 18.57
CA PHE A 146 -14.12 26.48 17.20
C PHE A 146 -13.12 25.74 16.30
N ALA A 147 -11.93 25.42 16.81
CA ALA A 147 -10.89 24.72 16.06
C ALA A 147 -11.36 23.29 15.72
N VAL A 148 -11.98 22.59 16.67
CA VAL A 148 -12.57 21.26 16.42
C VAL A 148 -13.62 21.32 15.31
N ASN A 149 -14.48 22.35 15.30
CA ASN A 149 -15.50 22.51 14.25
C ASN A 149 -14.89 22.61 12.85
N LEU A 150 -13.89 23.50 12.72
CA LEU A 150 -13.24 23.78 11.44
C LEU A 150 -12.41 22.59 10.97
N LEU A 151 -11.61 22.00 11.86
CA LEU A 151 -10.72 20.87 11.53
C LEU A 151 -11.51 19.62 11.13
N MET A 152 -12.57 19.28 11.85
CA MET A 152 -13.41 18.13 11.50
C MET A 152 -14.10 18.33 10.15
N GLY A 153 -14.39 19.57 9.74
CA GLY A 153 -14.92 19.89 8.40
C GLY A 153 -13.98 19.46 7.26
N LEU A 154 -12.68 19.38 7.53
CA LEU A 154 -11.64 18.94 6.60
C LEU A 154 -11.49 17.41 6.54
N THR A 155 -12.19 16.66 7.40
CA THR A 155 -12.11 15.19 7.50
C THR A 155 -13.29 14.51 6.79
N PRO A 156 -13.24 13.18 6.53
CA PRO A 156 -14.34 12.45 5.88
C PRO A 156 -15.55 12.16 6.80
N ILE A 157 -15.63 12.69 8.02
CA ILE A 157 -16.75 12.40 8.94
C ILE A 157 -18.11 12.82 8.34
N ARG A 158 -19.12 11.98 8.44
CA ARG A 158 -20.47 12.32 7.95
C ARG A 158 -21.07 13.45 8.77
N THR A 159 -21.73 14.41 8.11
CA THR A 159 -22.35 15.59 8.77
C THR A 159 -23.33 15.18 9.88
N TRP A 160 -24.14 14.14 9.63
CA TRP A 160 -25.07 13.61 10.63
C TRP A 160 -24.35 13.06 11.87
N THR A 161 -23.28 12.29 11.67
CA THR A 161 -22.45 11.79 12.77
C THR A 161 -21.82 12.94 13.53
N TYR A 162 -21.32 13.97 12.82
CA TYR A 162 -20.77 15.16 13.45
C TYR A 162 -21.80 15.87 14.34
N TYR A 163 -23.04 16.07 13.87
CA TYR A 163 -24.10 16.75 14.61
C TYR A 163 -24.48 16.02 15.91
N TRP A 164 -24.87 14.73 15.84
CA TRP A 164 -25.34 14.02 17.05
C TRP A 164 -24.23 13.75 18.06
N VAL A 165 -23.02 13.47 17.60
CA VAL A 165 -21.88 13.29 18.50
C VAL A 165 -21.50 14.62 19.15
N SER A 166 -21.59 15.73 18.42
CA SER A 166 -21.42 17.08 18.97
C SER A 166 -22.49 17.40 20.02
N GLN A 167 -23.77 17.08 19.74
CA GLN A 167 -24.88 17.24 20.68
C GLN A 167 -24.64 16.45 21.97
N ALA A 168 -24.28 15.18 21.86
CA ALA A 168 -24.01 14.33 23.03
C ALA A 168 -22.75 14.76 23.80
N GLY A 169 -21.66 15.04 23.08
CA GLY A 169 -20.36 15.36 23.66
C GLY A 169 -20.29 16.73 24.31
N MET A 170 -21.04 17.72 23.81
CA MET A 170 -21.11 19.06 24.41
C MET A 170 -22.12 19.15 25.55
N LEU A 171 -23.14 18.28 25.61
CA LEU A 171 -24.22 18.37 26.61
C LEU A 171 -23.70 18.47 28.05
N LEU A 172 -22.75 17.62 28.43
CA LEU A 172 -22.19 17.62 29.79
C LEU A 172 -21.45 18.93 30.09
N GLY A 173 -20.65 19.41 29.14
CA GLY A 173 -20.00 20.72 29.25
C GLY A 173 -21.03 21.85 29.37
N THR A 174 -22.04 21.86 28.49
CA THR A 174 -23.14 22.82 28.50
C THR A 174 -23.82 22.86 29.86
N VAL A 175 -24.21 21.72 30.44
CA VAL A 175 -24.84 21.67 31.77
C VAL A 175 -23.95 22.32 32.82
N VAL A 176 -22.65 22.03 32.81
CA VAL A 176 -21.71 22.57 33.81
C VAL A 176 -21.54 24.08 33.68
N TYR A 177 -21.33 24.59 32.47
CA TYR A 177 -21.16 26.02 32.23
C TYR A 177 -22.47 26.80 32.41
N VAL A 178 -23.62 26.25 32.00
CA VAL A 178 -24.94 26.87 32.26
C VAL A 178 -25.22 26.88 33.76
N ASN A 179 -24.92 25.80 34.49
CA ASN A 179 -25.09 25.77 35.94
C ASN A 179 -24.18 26.79 36.64
N ALA A 180 -22.93 26.94 36.22
CA ALA A 180 -22.04 27.98 36.73
C ALA A 180 -22.61 29.39 36.48
N GLY A 181 -23.27 29.60 35.34
CA GLY A 181 -23.98 30.84 35.03
C GLY A 181 -25.08 31.22 36.03
N THR A 182 -25.71 30.27 36.72
CA THR A 182 -26.68 30.60 37.79
C THR A 182 -26.03 31.26 39.01
N GLN A 183 -24.72 31.12 39.15
CA GLN A 183 -23.91 31.71 40.22
C GLN A 183 -23.02 32.84 39.69
N LEU A 184 -23.41 33.50 38.60
CA LEU A 184 -22.61 34.51 37.88
C LEU A 184 -21.99 35.59 38.79
N ALA A 185 -22.69 36.00 39.84
CA ALA A 185 -22.21 36.99 40.80
C ALA A 185 -20.94 36.56 41.58
N ARG A 186 -20.65 35.25 41.66
CA ARG A 186 -19.50 34.67 42.39
C ARG A 186 -18.31 34.34 41.49
N ILE A 187 -18.43 34.53 40.17
CA ILE A 187 -17.39 34.20 39.19
C ILE A 187 -16.57 35.47 38.92
N GLU A 188 -15.32 35.52 39.37
CA GLU A 188 -14.41 36.65 39.12
C GLU A 188 -13.59 36.44 37.84
N THR A 189 -13.23 35.18 37.55
CA THR A 189 -12.52 34.81 36.32
C THR A 189 -13.12 33.56 35.67
N LEU A 190 -12.93 33.41 34.35
CA LEU A 190 -13.37 32.20 33.60
C LEU A 190 -12.67 30.92 34.10
N GLY A 191 -11.54 31.03 34.81
CA GLY A 191 -10.81 29.91 35.41
C GLY A 191 -11.52 29.30 36.62
N ASP A 192 -12.36 30.06 37.32
CA ASP A 192 -13.07 29.62 38.53
C ASP A 192 -14.09 28.51 38.26
N ILE A 193 -14.56 28.43 37.00
CA ILE A 193 -15.53 27.44 36.53
C ILE A 193 -14.84 26.10 36.19
N ALA A 194 -13.57 26.17 35.79
CA ALA A 194 -12.80 25.03 35.28
C ALA A 194 -11.85 24.50 36.36
N SER A 195 -12.40 23.99 37.47
CA SER A 195 -11.59 23.43 38.54
C SER A 195 -10.74 22.24 38.02
N PRO A 196 -9.52 22.03 38.55
CA PRO A 196 -8.67 20.91 38.13
C PRO A 196 -9.38 19.55 38.22
N GLY A 197 -10.21 19.33 39.25
CA GLY A 197 -10.99 18.09 39.41
C GLY A 197 -12.07 17.90 38.34
N LEU A 198 -12.73 18.97 37.92
CA LEU A 198 -13.72 18.95 36.84
C LEU A 198 -13.06 18.68 35.49
N LEU A 199 -11.92 19.34 35.23
CA LEU A 199 -11.13 19.12 34.01
C LEU A 199 -10.63 17.67 33.90
N ILE A 200 -10.16 17.08 35.01
CA ILE A 200 -9.76 15.67 35.08
C ILE A 200 -10.97 14.75 34.81
N SER A 201 -12.13 15.06 35.37
CA SER A 201 -13.36 14.27 35.16
C SER A 201 -13.81 14.29 33.70
N PHE A 202 -13.76 15.46 33.06
CA PHE A 202 -14.04 15.61 31.63
C PHE A 202 -13.01 14.88 30.75
N ALA A 203 -11.72 14.97 31.09
CA ALA A 203 -10.69 14.21 30.40
C ALA A 203 -10.91 12.69 30.54
N ALA A 204 -11.26 12.20 31.73
CA ALA A 204 -11.56 10.79 31.98
C ALA A 204 -12.78 10.30 31.17
N LEU A 205 -13.86 11.10 31.12
CA LEU A 205 -15.03 10.81 30.28
C LEU A 205 -14.68 10.83 28.78
N GLY A 206 -13.81 11.74 28.35
CA GLY A 206 -13.28 11.79 26.98
C GLY A 206 -12.46 10.56 26.60
N LEU A 207 -11.83 9.91 27.59
CA LEU A 207 -11.09 8.65 27.39
C LEU A 207 -11.98 7.41 27.44
N LEU A 208 -13.22 7.50 27.93
CA LEU A 208 -14.12 6.36 28.09
C LEU A 208 -14.37 5.57 26.79
N PRO A 209 -14.55 6.19 25.60
CA PRO A 209 -14.74 5.42 24.37
C PRO A 209 -13.47 4.69 23.93
N TRP A 210 -12.30 5.26 24.22
CA TRP A 210 -11.00 4.61 23.98
C TRP A 210 -10.78 3.43 24.91
N LEU A 211 -11.16 3.59 26.18
CA LEU A 211 -11.19 2.50 27.15
C LEU A 211 -12.15 1.40 26.70
N GLY A 212 -13.34 1.74 26.22
CA GLY A 212 -14.30 0.79 25.64
C GLY A 212 -13.73 0.02 24.44
N LYS A 213 -13.03 0.71 23.53
CA LYS A 213 -12.33 0.08 22.39
C LYS A 213 -11.22 -0.86 22.87
N TRP A 214 -10.43 -0.43 23.86
CA TRP A 214 -9.36 -1.24 24.44
C TRP A 214 -9.93 -2.48 25.15
N ILE A 215 -11.01 -2.33 25.92
CA ILE A 215 -11.75 -3.42 26.56
C ILE A 215 -12.28 -4.37 25.51
N LYS A 216 -12.94 -3.88 24.45
CA LYS A 216 -13.43 -4.72 23.34
C LYS A 216 -12.28 -5.51 22.69
N ALA A 217 -11.15 -4.87 22.41
CA ALA A 217 -9.98 -5.54 21.86
C ALA A 217 -9.37 -6.55 22.84
N ALA A 218 -9.40 -6.28 24.15
CA ALA A 218 -8.96 -7.22 25.18
C ALA A 218 -9.91 -8.42 25.31
N ILE A 219 -11.23 -8.20 25.26
CA ILE A 219 -12.26 -9.24 25.26
C ILE A 219 -12.13 -10.12 24.02
N LEU A 220 -12.00 -9.54 22.82
CA LEU A 220 -11.81 -10.29 21.58
C LEU A 220 -10.54 -11.15 21.65
N ARG A 221 -9.43 -10.59 22.13
CA ARG A 221 -8.18 -11.36 22.35
C ARG A 221 -8.40 -12.51 23.33
N ARG A 222 -9.02 -12.26 24.49
CA ARG A 222 -9.32 -13.31 25.46
C ARG A 222 -10.24 -14.38 24.88
N ARG A 223 -11.23 -14.00 24.08
CA ARG A 223 -12.19 -14.91 23.46
C ARG A 223 -11.53 -15.82 22.43
N VAL A 224 -10.65 -15.28 21.58
CA VAL A 224 -9.89 -16.06 20.60
C VAL A 224 -9.00 -17.10 21.28
N TYR A 225 -8.44 -16.76 22.46
CA TYR A 225 -7.62 -17.69 23.24
C TYR A 225 -8.41 -18.61 24.20
N ALA A 226 -9.72 -18.40 24.40
CA ALA A 226 -10.46 -19.04 25.50
C ALA A 226 -10.51 -20.57 25.43
N ARG A 227 -10.48 -21.13 24.21
CA ARG A 227 -10.51 -22.59 23.98
C ARG A 227 -9.11 -23.25 24.03
N TRP A 228 -8.06 -22.48 24.26
CA TRP A 228 -6.68 -22.95 24.14
C TRP A 228 -5.96 -22.88 25.49
N HIS A 229 -5.09 -23.86 25.76
CA HIS A 229 -4.27 -23.85 26.97
C HIS A 229 -2.90 -23.23 26.67
N ARG A 230 -2.61 -22.07 27.28
CA ARG A 230 -1.32 -21.40 27.09
C ARG A 230 -0.21 -22.10 27.89
N PRO A 231 0.90 -22.51 27.27
CA PRO A 231 2.05 -23.07 27.98
C PRO A 231 2.65 -22.10 29.02
N ARG A 232 3.12 -22.63 30.16
CA ARG A 232 3.83 -21.84 31.19
C ARG A 232 5.23 -21.41 30.76
N ARG A 233 5.89 -22.23 29.94
CA ARG A 233 7.20 -21.99 29.34
C ARG A 233 7.11 -22.30 27.85
N PHE A 234 7.98 -21.67 27.07
CA PHE A 234 8.05 -21.86 25.63
C PHE A 234 9.43 -22.38 25.25
N ASP A 235 9.48 -23.33 24.33
CA ASP A 235 10.73 -23.89 23.81
C ASP A 235 11.47 -22.89 22.92
N ARG A 236 10.72 -22.01 22.24
CA ARG A 236 11.20 -21.01 21.27
C ARG A 236 10.54 -19.65 21.48
N ASN A 237 11.23 -18.59 21.04
CA ASN A 237 10.64 -17.27 20.87
C ASN A 237 9.82 -17.19 19.58
N LEU A 238 10.34 -17.80 18.51
CA LEU A 238 9.74 -17.78 17.18
C LEU A 238 9.86 -19.16 16.52
N VAL A 239 8.78 -19.61 15.89
CA VAL A 239 8.81 -20.72 14.91
C VAL A 239 8.44 -20.13 13.56
N VAL A 240 9.22 -20.45 12.54
CA VAL A 240 9.02 -20.02 11.17
C VAL A 240 8.70 -21.24 10.32
N ILE A 241 7.61 -21.18 9.54
CA ILE A 241 7.15 -22.29 8.70
C ILE A 241 7.40 -21.92 7.23
N GLY A 242 8.31 -22.66 6.58
CA GLY A 242 8.76 -22.44 5.21
C GLY A 242 10.09 -21.69 5.14
N ALA A 243 11.04 -22.18 4.36
CA ALA A 243 12.39 -21.65 4.15
C ALA A 243 12.58 -21.02 2.76
N GLY A 244 11.53 -20.38 2.24
CA GLY A 244 11.66 -19.37 1.19
C GLY A 244 12.15 -18.02 1.76
N ALA A 245 12.24 -17.00 0.90
CA ALA A 245 12.80 -15.68 1.28
C ALA A 245 12.18 -15.07 2.55
N ALA A 246 10.86 -15.15 2.73
CA ALA A 246 10.22 -14.64 3.94
C ALA A 246 10.67 -15.39 5.21
N GLY A 247 10.80 -16.71 5.14
CA GLY A 247 11.16 -17.51 6.30
C GLY A 247 12.64 -17.45 6.64
N LEU A 248 13.50 -17.46 5.62
CA LEU A 248 14.94 -17.26 5.76
C LEU A 248 15.27 -15.91 6.38
N VAL A 249 14.64 -14.82 5.90
CA VAL A 249 14.83 -13.48 6.47
C VAL A 249 14.26 -13.38 7.88
N SER A 250 13.09 -13.98 8.14
CA SER A 250 12.48 -13.97 9.49
C SER A 250 13.38 -14.66 10.52
N SER A 251 13.93 -15.82 10.15
CA SER A 251 14.84 -16.59 11.01
C SER A 251 16.15 -15.85 11.26
N LEU A 252 16.71 -15.21 10.22
CA LEU A 252 17.91 -14.41 10.34
C LEU A 252 17.72 -13.20 11.28
N ILE A 253 16.60 -12.49 11.16
CA ILE A 253 16.28 -11.38 12.05
C ILE A 253 16.16 -11.86 13.50
N ALA A 254 15.45 -12.96 13.73
CA ALA A 254 15.24 -13.51 15.06
C ALA A 254 16.56 -13.92 15.73
N VAL A 255 17.43 -14.65 15.02
CA VAL A 255 18.72 -15.09 15.58
C VAL A 255 19.69 -13.92 15.81
N THR A 256 19.65 -12.90 14.93
CA THR A 256 20.48 -11.69 15.06
C THR A 256 20.17 -10.93 16.36
N VAL A 257 18.90 -10.88 16.76
CA VAL A 257 18.48 -10.28 18.05
C VAL A 257 18.54 -11.28 19.22
N ARG A 258 19.25 -12.39 19.04
CA ARG A 258 19.47 -13.45 20.04
C ARG A 258 18.18 -14.15 20.50
N ALA A 259 17.12 -14.12 19.70
CA ALA A 259 15.91 -14.89 19.97
C ALA A 259 16.12 -16.36 19.58
N LYS A 260 15.59 -17.29 20.39
CA LYS A 260 15.64 -18.72 20.07
C LYS A 260 14.60 -19.02 19.00
N VAL A 261 15.04 -19.37 17.80
CA VAL A 261 14.20 -19.56 16.62
C VAL A 261 14.34 -20.97 16.04
N THR A 262 13.22 -21.56 15.64
CA THR A 262 13.21 -22.76 14.80
C THR A 262 12.64 -22.42 13.42
N LEU A 263 13.35 -22.82 12.37
CA LEU A 263 12.90 -22.77 10.98
C LEU A 263 12.52 -24.19 10.56
N VAL A 264 11.28 -24.38 10.10
CA VAL A 264 10.80 -25.68 9.63
C VAL A 264 10.59 -25.63 8.11
N GLU A 265 11.19 -26.58 7.40
CA GLU A 265 11.10 -26.69 5.94
C GLU A 265 10.78 -28.13 5.52
N ALA A 266 9.78 -28.30 4.65
CA ALA A 266 9.31 -29.61 4.21
C ALA A 266 9.99 -30.11 2.93
N SER A 267 10.70 -29.24 2.22
CA SER A 267 11.33 -29.49 0.92
C SER A 267 12.76 -28.89 0.87
N LYS A 268 13.20 -28.38 -0.29
CA LYS A 268 14.50 -27.75 -0.48
C LYS A 268 14.54 -26.36 0.18
N MET A 269 15.64 -26.06 0.87
CA MET A 269 15.91 -24.71 1.39
C MET A 269 16.02 -23.69 0.24
N GLY A 270 15.79 -22.40 0.53
CA GLY A 270 15.73 -21.33 -0.47
C GLY A 270 14.36 -21.18 -1.14
N GLY A 271 13.49 -22.19 -0.99
CA GLY A 271 12.13 -22.19 -1.52
C GLY A 271 12.08 -21.97 -3.04
N ASP A 272 10.98 -21.39 -3.52
CA ASP A 272 10.73 -21.26 -4.97
C ASP A 272 11.79 -20.42 -5.68
N CYS A 273 12.25 -19.31 -5.11
CA CYS A 273 13.09 -18.36 -5.85
C CYS A 273 14.46 -18.93 -6.23
N LEU A 274 15.07 -19.72 -5.32
CA LEU A 274 16.33 -20.40 -5.58
C LEU A 274 16.14 -21.61 -6.51
N ASN A 275 15.15 -22.46 -6.21
CA ASN A 275 15.08 -23.80 -6.81
C ASN A 275 14.25 -23.86 -8.11
N TYR A 276 13.19 -23.04 -8.22
CA TYR A 276 12.13 -23.22 -9.23
C TYR A 276 11.75 -21.93 -9.97
N GLY A 277 12.23 -20.78 -9.51
CA GLY A 277 11.76 -19.47 -9.93
C GLY A 277 12.87 -18.57 -10.46
N CYS A 278 13.30 -17.64 -9.62
CA CYS A 278 14.12 -16.50 -10.04
C CYS A 278 15.47 -16.90 -10.62
N VAL A 279 16.23 -17.71 -9.86
CA VAL A 279 17.60 -18.09 -10.21
C VAL A 279 17.65 -18.91 -11.49
N PRO A 280 16.88 -20.01 -11.63
CA PRO A 280 16.90 -20.78 -12.86
C PRO A 280 16.39 -19.99 -14.07
N SER A 281 15.32 -19.21 -13.93
CA SER A 281 14.80 -18.42 -15.06
C SER A 281 15.80 -17.38 -15.53
N LYS A 282 16.48 -16.67 -14.61
CA LYS A 282 17.48 -15.65 -14.97
C LYS A 282 18.73 -16.28 -15.58
N ALA A 283 19.11 -17.48 -15.14
CA ALA A 283 20.21 -18.23 -15.75
C ALA A 283 19.90 -18.66 -17.20
N LEU A 284 18.66 -19.13 -17.47
CA LEU A 284 18.18 -19.47 -18.81
C LEU A 284 18.10 -18.24 -19.72
N ILE A 285 17.47 -17.16 -19.25
CA ILE A 285 17.32 -15.90 -19.99
C ILE A 285 18.70 -15.37 -20.40
N LYS A 286 19.72 -15.45 -19.53
CA LYS A 286 21.07 -15.03 -19.90
C LYS A 286 21.64 -15.87 -21.04
N SER A 287 21.51 -17.20 -21.00
CA SER A 287 21.95 -18.06 -22.11
C SER A 287 21.24 -17.72 -23.42
N ALA A 288 19.91 -17.55 -23.36
CA ALA A 288 19.09 -17.18 -24.50
C ALA A 288 19.45 -15.79 -25.09
N ARG A 289 19.76 -14.82 -24.23
CA ARG A 289 20.23 -13.48 -24.66
C ARG A 289 21.57 -13.55 -25.39
N ILE A 290 22.50 -14.37 -24.92
CA ILE A 290 23.78 -14.58 -25.62
C ILE A 290 23.56 -15.25 -26.98
N ALA A 291 22.70 -16.29 -27.04
CA ALA A 291 22.35 -16.96 -28.30
C ALA A 291 21.77 -15.98 -29.33
N GLU A 292 20.87 -15.10 -28.90
CA GLU A 292 20.31 -14.04 -29.73
C GLU A 292 21.36 -13.02 -30.19
N GLN A 293 22.27 -12.61 -29.30
CA GLN A 293 23.36 -11.69 -29.62
C GLN A 293 24.35 -12.28 -30.63
N MET A 294 24.64 -13.59 -30.55
CA MET A 294 25.48 -14.29 -31.53
C MET A 294 24.81 -14.29 -32.92
N ARG A 295 23.51 -14.57 -32.96
CA ARG A 295 22.74 -14.62 -34.21
C ARG A 295 22.67 -13.25 -34.89
N HIS A 296 22.54 -12.19 -34.10
CA HIS A 296 22.44 -10.82 -34.58
C HIS A 296 23.71 -9.99 -34.34
N ALA A 297 24.88 -10.62 -34.40
CA ALA A 297 26.16 -9.95 -34.19
C ALA A 297 26.48 -8.92 -35.30
N ASP A 298 25.82 -9.06 -36.47
CA ASP A 298 25.82 -8.09 -37.58
C ASP A 298 25.42 -6.68 -37.16
N ARG A 299 24.53 -6.56 -36.17
CA ARG A 299 24.14 -5.25 -35.61
C ARG A 299 25.30 -4.52 -34.93
N TYR A 300 26.32 -5.25 -34.49
CA TYR A 300 27.53 -4.71 -33.87
C TYR A 300 28.72 -4.64 -34.85
N GLY A 301 28.49 -4.85 -36.15
CA GLY A 301 29.54 -4.87 -37.17
C GLY A 301 30.40 -6.14 -37.17
N LEU A 302 29.91 -7.22 -36.56
CA LEU A 302 30.53 -8.55 -36.59
C LEU A 302 29.77 -9.47 -37.56
N GLU A 303 30.25 -10.69 -37.77
CA GLU A 303 29.49 -11.68 -38.55
C GLU A 303 28.48 -12.41 -37.65
N GLY A 304 27.19 -12.35 -38.00
CA GLY A 304 26.14 -13.10 -37.31
C GLY A 304 26.34 -14.62 -37.47
N THR A 305 26.18 -15.38 -36.39
CA THR A 305 26.37 -16.84 -36.39
C THR A 305 25.25 -17.53 -35.64
N ASP A 306 24.71 -18.61 -36.22
CA ASP A 306 23.77 -19.47 -35.52
C ASP A 306 24.48 -20.19 -34.36
N PRO A 307 24.04 -19.99 -33.10
CA PRO A 307 24.67 -20.57 -31.94
C PRO A 307 24.56 -22.09 -31.95
N ARG A 308 25.71 -22.77 -31.85
CA ARG A 308 25.79 -24.21 -31.64
C ARG A 308 25.91 -24.49 -30.15
N PHE A 309 24.93 -25.17 -29.57
CA PHE A 309 24.92 -25.50 -28.16
C PHE A 309 24.27 -26.86 -27.92
N SER A 310 24.53 -27.45 -26.75
CA SER A 310 23.81 -28.63 -26.26
C SER A 310 22.73 -28.17 -25.29
N PHE A 311 21.49 -28.59 -25.51
CA PHE A 311 20.38 -28.29 -24.59
C PHE A 311 20.68 -28.83 -23.20
N LYS A 312 21.19 -30.07 -23.12
CA LYS A 312 21.69 -30.68 -21.89
C LYS A 312 22.74 -29.82 -21.17
N ALA A 313 23.69 -29.23 -21.90
CA ALA A 313 24.70 -28.35 -21.31
C ALA A 313 24.10 -27.03 -20.78
N VAL A 314 23.11 -26.45 -21.46
CA VAL A 314 22.39 -25.26 -20.98
C VAL A 314 21.61 -25.57 -19.70
N MET A 315 20.89 -26.69 -19.67
CA MET A 315 20.16 -27.14 -18.48
C MET A 315 21.09 -27.52 -17.33
N GLY A 316 22.24 -28.15 -17.63
CA GLY A 316 23.30 -28.43 -16.65
C GLY A 316 23.84 -27.16 -16.02
N ARG A 317 24.19 -26.14 -16.84
CA ARG A 317 24.63 -24.83 -16.35
C ARG A 317 23.61 -24.19 -15.40
N ILE A 318 22.31 -24.31 -15.68
CA ILE A 318 21.27 -23.76 -14.80
C ILE A 318 21.34 -24.42 -13.41
N HIS A 319 21.52 -25.74 -13.36
CA HIS A 319 21.68 -26.46 -12.09
C HIS A 319 22.99 -26.12 -11.38
N ASP A 320 24.09 -25.93 -12.12
CA ASP A 320 25.36 -25.46 -11.55
C ASP A 320 25.20 -24.08 -10.89
N VAL A 321 24.44 -23.17 -11.52
CA VAL A 321 24.14 -21.85 -10.95
C VAL A 321 23.29 -21.97 -9.69
N ILE A 322 22.28 -22.84 -9.67
CA ILE A 322 21.50 -23.12 -8.45
C ILE A 322 22.42 -23.62 -7.33
N ALA A 323 23.25 -24.64 -7.63
CA ALA A 323 24.18 -25.24 -6.67
C ALA A 323 25.24 -24.25 -6.17
N ALA A 324 25.64 -23.26 -6.98
CA ALA A 324 26.55 -22.21 -6.55
C ALA A 324 25.90 -21.20 -5.59
N VAL A 325 24.58 -20.98 -5.68
CA VAL A 325 23.83 -20.05 -4.82
C VAL A 325 23.29 -20.74 -3.57
N GLU A 326 22.95 -22.04 -3.65
CA GLU A 326 22.40 -22.85 -2.56
C GLU A 326 23.12 -22.73 -1.21
N PRO A 327 24.47 -22.67 -1.13
CA PRO A 327 25.18 -22.49 0.15
C PRO A 327 24.78 -21.22 0.92
N HIS A 328 24.19 -20.22 0.27
CA HIS A 328 23.69 -19.02 0.93
C HIS A 328 22.41 -19.23 1.72
N ASP A 329 21.61 -20.22 1.34
CA ASP A 329 20.32 -20.55 1.93
C ASP A 329 20.33 -21.91 2.65
N SER A 330 21.48 -22.57 2.74
CA SER A 330 21.60 -23.95 3.22
C SER A 330 21.31 -24.12 4.71
N VAL A 331 21.00 -25.37 5.10
CA VAL A 331 20.82 -25.77 6.49
C VAL A 331 22.08 -25.45 7.31
N GLU A 332 23.25 -25.80 6.80
CA GLU A 332 24.55 -25.64 7.46
C GLU A 332 24.81 -24.18 7.81
N ARG A 333 24.56 -23.26 6.86
CA ARG A 333 24.73 -21.83 7.10
C ARG A 333 23.79 -21.32 8.17
N TYR A 334 22.51 -21.67 8.09
CA TYR A 334 21.51 -21.20 9.06
C TYR A 334 21.74 -21.78 10.45
N THR A 335 22.13 -23.04 10.55
CA THR A 335 22.55 -23.66 11.82
C THR A 335 23.81 -23.01 12.39
N ALA A 336 24.81 -22.71 11.56
CA ALA A 336 26.02 -21.99 12.00
C ALA A 336 25.72 -20.58 12.53
N LEU A 337 24.68 -19.92 12.00
CA LEU A 337 24.19 -18.63 12.50
C LEU A 337 23.39 -18.74 13.81
N GLY A 338 23.03 -19.96 14.24
CA GLY A 338 22.31 -20.24 15.48
C GLY A 338 20.81 -20.51 15.30
N VAL A 339 20.32 -20.71 14.07
CA VAL A 339 18.94 -21.11 13.80
C VAL A 339 18.81 -22.62 13.93
N ASP A 340 17.81 -23.08 14.70
CA ASP A 340 17.45 -24.50 14.74
C ASP A 340 16.65 -24.84 13.48
N VAL A 341 17.28 -25.50 12.51
CA VAL A 341 16.63 -25.86 11.25
C VAL A 341 16.14 -27.29 11.33
N VAL A 342 14.83 -27.49 11.13
CA VAL A 342 14.19 -28.81 11.19
C VAL A 342 13.59 -29.12 9.82
N LYS A 343 14.08 -30.17 9.18
CA LYS A 343 13.43 -30.73 7.99
C LYS A 343 12.20 -31.52 8.39
N GLY A 344 11.05 -31.15 7.85
CA GLY A 344 9.78 -31.78 8.13
C GLY A 344 8.58 -30.90 7.82
N TYR A 345 7.41 -31.48 7.92
CA TYR A 345 6.14 -30.82 7.65
C TYR A 345 5.57 -30.23 8.95
N ALA A 346 5.46 -28.90 9.02
CA ALA A 346 4.90 -28.20 10.16
C ALA A 346 3.37 -28.11 10.09
N ARG A 347 2.72 -28.35 11.23
CA ARG A 347 1.28 -28.12 11.44
C ARG A 347 1.07 -27.34 12.74
N ILE A 348 0.37 -26.20 12.65
CA ILE A 348 -0.01 -25.43 13.83
C ILE A 348 -1.18 -26.16 14.49
N VAL A 349 -0.99 -26.67 15.71
CA VAL A 349 -2.02 -27.46 16.43
C VAL A 349 -2.79 -26.62 17.44
N ASP A 350 -2.18 -25.55 17.93
CA ASP A 350 -2.79 -24.51 18.74
C ASP A 350 -2.00 -23.20 18.58
N PRO A 351 -2.45 -22.06 19.13
CA PRO A 351 -1.81 -20.77 18.92
C PRO A 351 -0.34 -20.68 19.34
N TRP A 352 0.16 -21.60 20.17
CA TRP A 352 1.52 -21.61 20.69
C TRP A 352 2.28 -22.90 20.42
N THR A 353 1.70 -23.86 19.71
CA THR A 353 2.33 -25.16 19.48
C THR A 353 2.34 -25.49 18.01
N VAL A 354 3.53 -25.85 17.51
CA VAL A 354 3.73 -26.39 16.17
C VAL A 354 4.17 -27.83 16.30
N GLU A 355 3.49 -28.73 15.60
CA GLU A 355 3.89 -30.12 15.42
C GLU A 355 4.66 -30.25 14.12
N VAL A 356 5.81 -30.91 14.14
CA VAL A 356 6.67 -31.13 12.98
C VAL A 356 6.79 -32.62 12.74
N ALA A 357 6.19 -33.09 11.65
CA ALA A 357 6.35 -34.47 11.18
C ALA A 357 7.64 -34.56 10.36
N ARG A 358 8.57 -35.40 10.78
CA ARG A 358 9.86 -35.61 10.11
C ARG A 358 9.78 -36.72 9.07
N GLU A 359 10.73 -36.73 8.15
CA GLU A 359 10.82 -37.76 7.10
C GLU A 359 11.06 -39.17 7.66
N ASP A 360 11.67 -39.28 8.84
CA ASP A 360 11.91 -40.56 9.55
C ASP A 360 10.64 -41.13 10.23
N GLY A 361 9.48 -40.49 10.05
CA GLY A 361 8.20 -40.87 10.65
C GLY A 361 8.03 -40.42 12.11
N SER A 362 9.05 -39.81 12.72
CA SER A 362 8.92 -39.22 14.05
C SER A 362 8.18 -37.88 14.00
N SER A 363 7.58 -37.49 15.13
CA SER A 363 6.91 -36.20 15.28
C SER A 363 7.46 -35.47 16.50
N GLN A 364 7.69 -34.16 16.34
CA GLN A 364 8.16 -33.29 17.41
C GLN A 364 7.18 -32.14 17.61
N ARG A 365 6.77 -31.91 18.87
CA ARG A 365 6.00 -30.72 19.24
C ARG A 365 6.91 -29.64 19.82
N LEU A 366 6.74 -28.42 19.34
CA LEU A 366 7.49 -27.24 19.75
C LEU A 366 6.54 -26.17 20.25
N THR A 367 6.71 -25.74 21.49
CA THR A 367 6.00 -24.57 22.03
C THR A 367 6.76 -23.29 21.69
N THR A 368 6.03 -22.24 21.30
CA THR A 368 6.61 -20.96 20.87
C THR A 368 5.78 -19.76 21.29
N ARG A 369 6.44 -18.62 21.51
CA ARG A 369 5.73 -17.36 21.79
C ARG A 369 5.05 -16.80 20.55
N SER A 370 5.63 -16.99 19.37
CA SER A 370 5.08 -16.51 18.11
C SER A 370 5.40 -17.44 16.94
N ILE A 371 4.59 -17.35 15.89
CA ILE A 371 4.71 -18.14 14.66
C ILE A 371 4.70 -17.17 13.48
N VAL A 372 5.61 -17.37 12.51
CA VAL A 372 5.55 -16.72 11.19
C VAL A 372 5.29 -17.80 10.14
N ILE A 373 4.16 -17.66 9.45
CA ILE A 373 3.76 -18.50 8.32
C ILE A 373 4.38 -17.90 7.06
N ALA A 374 5.34 -18.61 6.49
CA ALA A 374 6.06 -18.27 5.27
C ALA A 374 5.93 -19.40 4.23
N ALA A 375 4.75 -20.02 4.17
CA ALA A 375 4.46 -21.20 3.35
C ALA A 375 4.49 -20.97 1.83
N GLY A 376 4.68 -19.73 1.37
CA GLY A 376 4.83 -19.43 -0.05
C GLY A 376 3.56 -19.66 -0.88
N ALA A 377 3.77 -19.97 -2.16
CA ALA A 377 2.72 -20.22 -3.15
C ALA A 377 3.07 -21.43 -4.01
N GLU A 378 2.15 -21.81 -4.88
CA GLU A 378 2.35 -22.84 -5.90
C GLU A 378 1.74 -22.37 -7.23
N PRO A 379 2.17 -22.93 -8.38
CA PRO A 379 1.56 -22.68 -9.67
C PRO A 379 0.06 -22.94 -9.65
N PHE A 380 -0.72 -22.04 -10.25
CA PHE A 380 -2.13 -22.31 -10.50
C PHE A 380 -2.26 -23.11 -11.80
N VAL A 381 -2.81 -24.32 -11.68
CA VAL A 381 -3.15 -25.18 -12.82
C VAL A 381 -4.66 -25.07 -13.05
N PRO A 382 -5.11 -24.62 -14.24
CA PRO A 382 -6.53 -24.51 -14.53
C PRO A 382 -7.16 -25.90 -14.68
N ASP A 383 -8.44 -26.02 -14.32
CA ASP A 383 -9.22 -27.22 -14.57
C ASP A 383 -9.62 -27.26 -16.05
N LEU A 384 -8.79 -27.91 -16.85
CA LEU A 384 -8.88 -27.97 -18.30
C LEU A 384 -8.95 -29.45 -18.74
N PRO A 385 -9.99 -29.89 -19.47
CA PRO A 385 -10.12 -31.27 -19.92
C PRO A 385 -8.87 -31.76 -20.66
N GLY A 386 -8.36 -32.93 -20.27
CA GLY A 386 -7.15 -33.53 -20.86
C GLY A 386 -5.81 -32.92 -20.40
N LEU A 387 -5.82 -31.85 -19.60
CA LEU A 387 -4.56 -31.21 -19.18
C LEU A 387 -3.74 -32.11 -18.27
N ALA A 388 -4.37 -32.83 -17.34
CA ALA A 388 -3.66 -33.69 -16.38
C ALA A 388 -2.84 -34.80 -17.07
N GLU A 389 -3.37 -35.37 -18.15
CA GLU A 389 -2.74 -36.45 -18.92
C GLU A 389 -1.70 -35.94 -19.93
N SER A 390 -1.62 -34.62 -20.15
CA SER A 390 -0.75 -34.02 -21.16
C SER A 390 0.73 -34.04 -20.80
N GLY A 391 1.07 -34.27 -19.53
CA GLY A 391 2.44 -34.09 -19.03
C GLY A 391 2.85 -32.61 -19.01
N TYR A 392 1.89 -31.71 -18.76
CA TYR A 392 2.15 -30.28 -18.65
C TYR A 392 3.25 -29.97 -17.63
N LEU A 393 3.96 -28.88 -17.87
CA LEU A 393 5.02 -28.39 -17.02
C LEU A 393 4.57 -27.10 -16.34
N THR A 394 5.09 -26.85 -15.16
CA THR A 394 4.93 -25.61 -14.42
C THR A 394 6.30 -25.07 -14.03
N SER A 395 6.38 -23.88 -13.41
CA SER A 395 7.64 -23.39 -12.85
C SER A 395 8.32 -24.39 -11.91
N ASP A 396 7.54 -25.22 -11.23
CA ASP A 396 8.03 -26.14 -10.21
C ASP A 396 8.59 -27.44 -10.82
N THR A 397 8.09 -27.84 -11.99
CA THR A 397 8.45 -29.14 -12.62
C THR A 397 9.34 -29.01 -13.85
N LEU A 398 9.31 -27.87 -14.55
CA LEU A 398 9.97 -27.74 -15.86
C LEU A 398 11.49 -27.99 -15.79
N TRP A 399 12.15 -27.53 -14.73
CA TRP A 399 13.62 -27.59 -14.61
C TRP A 399 14.12 -29.02 -14.45
N GLU A 400 13.40 -29.81 -13.64
CA GLU A 400 13.74 -31.21 -13.36
C GLU A 400 13.40 -32.13 -14.54
N GLU A 401 12.38 -31.79 -15.33
CA GLU A 401 12.06 -32.55 -16.56
C GLU A 401 13.00 -32.20 -17.71
N PHE A 402 13.27 -30.91 -17.95
CA PHE A 402 14.10 -30.48 -19.08
C PHE A 402 15.57 -30.86 -18.95
N VAL A 403 16.11 -30.98 -17.72
CA VAL A 403 17.50 -31.45 -17.54
C VAL A 403 17.71 -32.92 -17.95
N ARG A 404 16.63 -33.71 -18.03
CA ARG A 404 16.68 -35.11 -18.46
C ARG A 404 16.67 -35.27 -19.98
N LEU A 405 16.38 -34.20 -20.72
CA LEU A 405 16.31 -34.23 -22.18
C LEU A 405 17.69 -33.96 -22.77
N ASP A 406 18.07 -34.75 -23.78
CA ASP A 406 19.27 -34.47 -24.57
C ASP A 406 19.04 -33.34 -25.59
N GLU A 407 17.82 -33.28 -26.15
CA GLU A 407 17.39 -32.29 -27.14
C GLU A 407 16.23 -31.43 -26.60
N MET A 408 16.17 -30.18 -27.04
CA MET A 408 15.08 -29.27 -26.68
C MET A 408 13.79 -29.67 -27.39
N PRO A 409 12.61 -29.58 -26.74
CA PRO A 409 11.33 -29.75 -27.43
C PRO A 409 11.21 -28.77 -28.61
N GLY A 410 10.87 -29.27 -29.79
CA GLY A 410 10.80 -28.47 -31.02
C GLY A 410 9.65 -27.47 -30.99
N ARG A 411 8.48 -27.90 -30.52
CA ARG A 411 7.26 -27.07 -30.38
C ARG A 411 6.89 -26.89 -28.91
N ILE A 412 6.90 -25.65 -28.43
CA ILE A 412 6.55 -25.32 -27.03
C ILE A 412 5.34 -24.40 -27.00
N VAL A 413 4.30 -24.80 -26.28
CA VAL A 413 3.17 -23.92 -25.97
C VAL A 413 3.33 -23.39 -24.55
N VAL A 414 3.23 -22.07 -24.39
CA VAL A 414 3.21 -21.41 -23.09
C VAL A 414 1.82 -20.83 -22.86
N LEU A 415 1.13 -21.31 -21.83
CA LEU A 415 -0.19 -20.84 -21.44
C LEU A 415 -0.06 -19.78 -20.35
N GLY A 416 -0.34 -18.51 -20.70
CA GLY A 416 -0.33 -17.36 -19.79
C GLY A 416 0.71 -16.30 -20.18
N GLY A 417 0.24 -15.15 -20.68
CA GLY A 417 1.03 -13.97 -21.06
C GLY A 417 1.43 -13.05 -19.90
N GLY A 418 1.60 -13.63 -18.70
CA GLY A 418 2.16 -12.93 -17.54
C GLY A 418 3.70 -12.85 -17.59
N PRO A 419 4.36 -12.36 -16.53
CA PRO A 419 5.83 -12.23 -16.50
C PRO A 419 6.55 -13.56 -16.72
N ILE A 420 6.17 -14.60 -15.99
CA ILE A 420 6.80 -15.93 -16.06
C ILE A 420 6.66 -16.50 -17.48
N GLY A 421 5.44 -16.48 -18.04
CA GLY A 421 5.21 -17.00 -19.38
C GLY A 421 5.93 -16.19 -20.46
N SER A 422 5.99 -14.86 -20.33
CA SER A 422 6.72 -13.99 -21.27
C SER A 422 8.23 -14.22 -21.20
N GLU A 423 8.80 -14.36 -19.99
CA GLU A 423 10.22 -14.67 -19.78
C GLU A 423 10.61 -16.01 -20.42
N LEU A 424 9.84 -17.06 -20.14
CA LEU A 424 10.11 -18.40 -20.66
C LEU A 424 9.89 -18.49 -22.17
N ALA A 425 8.81 -17.89 -22.69
CA ALA A 425 8.51 -17.92 -24.12
C ALA A 425 9.64 -17.30 -24.95
N GLN A 426 10.10 -16.10 -24.55
CA GLN A 426 11.19 -15.44 -25.24
C GLN A 426 12.50 -16.22 -25.15
N ALA A 427 12.80 -16.78 -23.97
CA ALA A 427 14.04 -17.51 -23.76
C ALA A 427 14.12 -18.77 -24.63
N PHE A 428 13.05 -19.58 -24.68
CA PHE A 428 13.03 -20.79 -25.49
C PHE A 428 13.00 -20.49 -26.99
N ALA A 429 12.30 -19.45 -27.44
CA ALA A 429 12.30 -19.06 -28.85
C ALA A 429 13.70 -18.63 -29.33
N ARG A 430 14.44 -17.85 -28.52
CA ARG A 430 15.82 -17.45 -28.82
C ARG A 430 16.81 -18.62 -28.85
N LEU A 431 16.53 -19.67 -28.08
CA LEU A 431 17.27 -20.93 -28.16
C LEU A 431 16.87 -21.81 -29.35
N GLY A 432 15.83 -21.43 -30.10
CA GLY A 432 15.45 -22.06 -31.37
C GLY A 432 14.19 -22.92 -31.34
N ALA A 433 13.40 -22.92 -30.25
CA ALA A 433 12.11 -23.61 -30.21
C ALA A 433 11.04 -22.83 -30.98
N GLU A 434 10.10 -23.53 -31.60
CA GLU A 434 8.87 -22.93 -32.14
C GLU A 434 7.90 -22.69 -30.97
N VAL A 435 7.82 -21.45 -30.50
CA VAL A 435 7.04 -21.10 -29.29
C VAL A 435 5.72 -20.44 -29.67
N THR A 436 4.61 -20.95 -29.11
CA THR A 436 3.32 -20.27 -29.13
C THR A 436 2.93 -19.82 -27.71
N LEU A 437 2.78 -18.51 -27.51
CA LEU A 437 2.36 -17.89 -26.24
C LEU A 437 0.86 -17.59 -26.30
N VAL A 438 0.06 -18.33 -25.53
CA VAL A 438 -1.40 -18.18 -25.47
C VAL A 438 -1.81 -17.36 -24.26
N GLN A 439 -2.58 -16.31 -24.48
CA GLN A 439 -3.07 -15.41 -23.44
C GLN A 439 -4.57 -15.14 -23.63
N ARG A 440 -5.35 -15.39 -22.57
CA ARG A 440 -6.80 -15.17 -22.59
C ARG A 440 -7.18 -13.70 -22.77
N GLY A 441 -6.47 -12.78 -22.12
CA GLY A 441 -6.73 -11.35 -22.24
C GLY A 441 -6.20 -10.77 -23.56
N GLU A 442 -6.64 -9.57 -23.90
CA GLU A 442 -6.25 -8.87 -25.15
C GLU A 442 -4.77 -8.48 -25.22
N ARG A 443 -4.09 -8.40 -24.06
CA ARG A 443 -2.71 -7.91 -23.95
C ARG A 443 -1.83 -8.84 -23.12
N LEU A 444 -0.54 -8.90 -23.49
CA LEU A 444 0.52 -9.40 -22.61
C LEU A 444 0.76 -8.42 -21.47
N LEU A 445 1.25 -8.93 -20.34
CA LEU A 445 1.53 -8.14 -19.13
C LEU A 445 0.36 -7.19 -18.77
N PRO A 446 -0.88 -7.69 -18.58
CA PRO A 446 -2.09 -6.86 -18.51
C PRO A 446 -2.16 -5.91 -17.30
N ARG A 447 -1.19 -5.98 -16.38
CA ARG A 447 -1.04 -5.04 -15.26
C ARG A 447 -0.20 -3.82 -15.62
N GLU A 448 0.40 -3.78 -16.80
CA GLU A 448 1.17 -2.66 -17.32
C GLU A 448 0.33 -1.79 -18.27
N ASP A 449 0.83 -0.58 -18.54
CA ASP A 449 0.19 0.34 -19.47
C ASP A 449 0.18 -0.22 -20.90
N HIS A 450 -0.72 0.28 -21.74
CA HIS A 450 -0.91 -0.21 -23.11
C HIS A 450 0.37 -0.13 -23.95
N ASP A 451 1.09 0.99 -23.88
CA ASP A 451 2.37 1.21 -24.57
C ASP A 451 3.44 0.18 -24.16
N VAL A 452 3.47 -0.22 -22.89
CA VAL A 452 4.37 -1.25 -22.37
C VAL A 452 3.97 -2.64 -22.88
N SER A 453 2.68 -2.97 -22.85
CA SER A 453 2.16 -4.24 -23.36
C SER A 453 2.46 -4.44 -24.86
N GLU A 454 2.31 -3.39 -25.66
CA GLU A 454 2.59 -3.44 -27.10
C GLU A 454 4.09 -3.63 -27.37
N LEU A 455 4.97 -2.95 -26.62
CA LEU A 455 6.41 -3.18 -26.72
C LEU A 455 6.80 -4.60 -26.30
N ALA A 456 6.17 -5.14 -25.24
CA ALA A 456 6.40 -6.51 -24.81
C ALA A 456 5.97 -7.50 -25.90
N ARG A 457 4.81 -7.30 -26.53
CA ARG A 457 4.34 -8.13 -27.66
C ARG A 457 5.31 -8.08 -28.84
N ALA A 458 5.70 -6.88 -29.28
CA ALA A 458 6.64 -6.71 -30.37
C ALA A 458 8.00 -7.35 -30.07
N ALA A 459 8.45 -7.33 -28.81
CA ALA A 459 9.68 -7.99 -28.38
C ALA A 459 9.61 -9.53 -28.44
N GLN A 460 8.44 -10.10 -28.10
CA GLN A 460 8.18 -11.54 -28.23
C GLN A 460 8.17 -11.96 -29.70
N GLU A 461 7.40 -11.27 -30.54
CA GLU A 461 7.29 -11.56 -31.97
C GLU A 461 8.64 -11.40 -32.68
N ALA A 462 9.41 -10.36 -32.33
CA ALA A 462 10.77 -10.18 -32.86
C ALA A 462 11.75 -11.28 -32.43
N SER A 463 11.45 -12.01 -31.36
CA SER A 463 12.24 -13.18 -30.92
C SER A 463 11.72 -14.50 -31.51
N GLY A 464 10.74 -14.45 -32.43
CA GLY A 464 10.18 -15.64 -33.08
C GLY A 464 9.00 -16.28 -32.35
N VAL A 465 8.44 -15.64 -31.32
CA VAL A 465 7.28 -16.18 -30.60
C VAL A 465 5.99 -15.87 -31.36
N THR A 466 5.16 -16.89 -31.58
CA THR A 466 3.77 -16.70 -32.03
C THR A 466 2.91 -16.27 -30.84
N VAL A 467 2.45 -15.03 -30.83
CA VAL A 467 1.63 -14.48 -29.74
C VAL A 467 0.14 -14.57 -30.08
N LEU A 468 -0.64 -15.26 -29.24
CA LEU A 468 -2.09 -15.39 -29.37
C LEU A 468 -2.78 -14.77 -28.15
N THR A 469 -3.07 -13.47 -28.21
CA THR A 469 -3.90 -12.77 -27.22
C THR A 469 -5.39 -12.89 -27.56
N GLY A 470 -6.27 -12.74 -26.57
CA GLY A 470 -7.72 -12.94 -26.76
C GLY A 470 -8.11 -14.40 -27.00
N HIS A 471 -7.22 -15.36 -26.71
CA HIS A 471 -7.45 -16.78 -26.95
C HIS A 471 -7.60 -17.56 -25.65
N GLU A 472 -8.73 -18.25 -25.46
CA GLU A 472 -9.01 -19.08 -24.29
C GLU A 472 -8.68 -20.55 -24.56
N ALA A 473 -7.88 -21.18 -23.70
CA ALA A 473 -7.66 -22.63 -23.76
C ALA A 473 -8.92 -23.38 -23.33
N LEU A 474 -9.39 -24.32 -24.16
CA LEU A 474 -10.62 -25.07 -23.93
C LEU A 474 -10.39 -26.52 -23.49
N ARG A 475 -9.40 -27.20 -24.09
CA ARG A 475 -9.05 -28.60 -23.79
C ARG A 475 -7.69 -28.95 -24.35
N VAL A 476 -7.11 -30.05 -23.85
CA VAL A 476 -5.95 -30.71 -24.43
C VAL A 476 -6.36 -32.06 -25.00
N GLU A 477 -5.95 -32.32 -26.25
CA GLU A 477 -6.19 -33.57 -26.95
C GLU A 477 -4.89 -34.41 -26.93
N ASN A 478 -4.89 -35.50 -26.16
CA ASN A 478 -3.73 -36.35 -25.91
C ASN A 478 -3.61 -37.53 -26.89
N GLY A 479 -3.64 -37.22 -28.19
CA GLY A 479 -3.40 -38.22 -29.25
C GLY A 479 -1.92 -38.57 -29.43
N GLN A 480 -1.58 -39.26 -30.53
CA GLN A 480 -0.18 -39.50 -30.92
C GLN A 480 0.59 -38.17 -31.13
N ASP A 481 -0.10 -37.14 -31.61
CA ASP A 481 0.38 -35.76 -31.69
C ASP A 481 -0.47 -34.92 -30.71
N LYS A 482 0.14 -34.42 -29.64
CA LYS A 482 -0.55 -33.67 -28.58
C LYS A 482 -0.93 -32.27 -29.08
N ARG A 483 -2.15 -31.84 -28.73
CA ARG A 483 -2.72 -30.58 -29.24
C ARG A 483 -3.45 -29.81 -28.16
N LEU A 484 -3.23 -28.50 -28.12
CA LEU A 484 -4.02 -27.56 -27.34
C LEU A 484 -5.10 -26.95 -28.23
N VAL A 485 -6.36 -27.07 -27.82
CA VAL A 485 -7.48 -26.38 -28.48
C VAL A 485 -7.75 -25.08 -27.77
N VAL A 486 -7.73 -23.99 -28.52
CA VAL A 486 -8.01 -22.63 -28.04
C VAL A 486 -9.19 -22.04 -28.82
N SER A 487 -9.95 -21.15 -28.19
CA SER A 487 -10.99 -20.34 -28.84
C SER A 487 -10.53 -18.90 -28.95
N GLY A 488 -10.61 -18.33 -30.15
CA GLY A 488 -10.31 -16.93 -30.45
C GLY A 488 -11.18 -16.47 -31.62
N ASP A 489 -11.65 -15.22 -31.59
CA ASP A 489 -12.47 -14.63 -32.65
C ASP A 489 -13.75 -15.44 -33.00
N GLY A 490 -14.28 -16.19 -32.03
CA GLY A 490 -15.47 -17.03 -32.21
C GLY A 490 -15.21 -18.40 -32.86
N HIS A 491 -13.96 -18.76 -33.11
CA HIS A 491 -13.58 -20.03 -33.74
C HIS A 491 -12.58 -20.82 -32.88
N GLU A 492 -12.67 -22.16 -32.94
CA GLU A 492 -11.64 -23.03 -32.36
C GLU A 492 -10.41 -23.08 -33.28
N LYS A 493 -9.23 -23.02 -32.67
CA LYS A 493 -7.92 -23.21 -33.30
C LYS A 493 -7.16 -24.28 -32.53
N THR A 494 -6.49 -25.15 -33.26
CA THR A 494 -5.70 -26.24 -32.69
C THR A 494 -4.20 -25.96 -32.85
N ILE A 495 -3.45 -26.15 -31.78
CA ILE A 495 -2.01 -25.87 -31.72
C ILE A 495 -1.29 -27.16 -31.28
N GLY A 496 -0.48 -27.73 -32.16
CA GLY A 496 0.35 -28.91 -31.82
C GLY A 496 1.52 -28.54 -30.92
N PHE A 497 1.89 -29.41 -29.98
CA PHE A 497 3.01 -29.15 -29.08
C PHE A 497 3.74 -30.43 -28.67
N ASP A 498 5.03 -30.28 -28.34
CA ASP A 498 5.85 -31.32 -27.73
C ASP A 498 5.97 -31.09 -26.21
N ALA A 499 5.97 -29.82 -25.77
CA ALA A 499 5.87 -29.44 -24.37
C ALA A 499 4.83 -28.32 -24.16
N LEU A 500 4.05 -28.42 -23.08
CA LEU A 500 3.07 -27.43 -22.65
C LEU A 500 3.46 -26.87 -21.29
N ILE A 501 3.76 -25.57 -21.21
CA ILE A 501 4.14 -24.87 -19.98
C ILE A 501 2.94 -24.04 -19.50
N VAL A 502 2.44 -24.33 -18.30
CA VAL A 502 1.33 -23.62 -17.65
C VAL A 502 1.88 -22.53 -16.74
N ALA A 503 1.69 -21.27 -17.14
CA ALA A 503 2.18 -20.06 -16.47
C ALA A 503 1.06 -19.03 -16.25
N VAL A 504 -0.15 -19.49 -15.92
CA VAL A 504 -1.36 -18.65 -15.79
C VAL A 504 -1.51 -17.95 -14.43
N GLY A 505 -0.58 -18.17 -13.49
CA GLY A 505 -0.55 -17.51 -12.19
C GLY A 505 -0.03 -18.41 -11.07
N ARG A 506 -0.04 -17.88 -9.84
CA ARG A 506 0.32 -18.60 -8.62
C ARG A 506 -0.79 -18.42 -7.59
N LYS A 507 -1.02 -19.45 -6.76
CA LYS A 507 -1.95 -19.43 -5.63
C LYS A 507 -1.20 -19.66 -4.33
N ALA A 508 -1.57 -18.97 -3.25
CA ALA A 508 -0.98 -19.19 -1.94
C ALA A 508 -1.23 -20.63 -1.46
N ARG A 509 -0.26 -21.22 -0.75
CA ARG A 509 -0.48 -22.51 -0.07
C ARG A 509 -1.28 -22.24 1.19
N LEU A 510 -2.54 -22.68 1.27
CA LEU A 510 -3.48 -22.29 2.34
C LEU A 510 -4.04 -23.45 3.16
N SER A 511 -3.64 -24.68 2.88
CA SER A 511 -4.17 -25.88 3.54
C SER A 511 -3.07 -26.81 4.04
N GLY A 512 -3.44 -27.70 4.95
CA GLY A 512 -2.60 -28.81 5.42
C GLY A 512 -1.73 -28.51 6.64
N TYR A 513 -1.53 -27.24 7.01
CA TYR A 513 -0.66 -26.84 8.12
C TYR A 513 -1.39 -26.15 9.29
N GLY A 514 -2.71 -26.36 9.42
CA GLY A 514 -3.48 -26.08 10.64
C GLY A 514 -4.32 -24.79 10.63
N LEU A 515 -4.44 -24.09 9.50
CA LEU A 515 -5.18 -22.83 9.44
C LEU A 515 -6.68 -23.04 9.72
N GLU A 516 -7.23 -24.08 9.13
CA GLU A 516 -8.65 -24.45 9.18
C GLU A 516 -9.07 -24.80 10.62
N GLU A 517 -8.31 -25.66 11.30
CA GLU A 517 -8.58 -26.07 12.69
C GLU A 517 -8.46 -24.89 13.67
N LEU A 518 -7.51 -23.98 13.41
CA LEU A 518 -7.37 -22.76 14.20
C LEU A 518 -8.46 -21.73 13.89
N GLY A 519 -9.22 -21.89 12.82
CA GLY A 519 -10.22 -20.93 12.35
C GLY A 519 -9.60 -19.64 11.82
N ILE A 520 -8.36 -19.70 11.31
CA ILE A 520 -7.70 -18.56 10.66
C ILE A 520 -8.35 -18.35 9.31
N GLU A 521 -8.89 -17.14 9.09
CA GLU A 521 -9.56 -16.80 7.85
C GLU A 521 -8.59 -16.75 6.67
N THR A 522 -8.99 -17.35 5.55
CA THR A 522 -8.25 -17.36 4.30
C THR A 522 -9.15 -16.90 3.16
N GLN A 523 -8.56 -16.24 2.17
CA GLN A 523 -9.18 -15.91 0.89
C GLN A 523 -8.26 -16.38 -0.24
N LYS A 524 -7.77 -15.47 -1.09
CA LYS A 524 -6.64 -15.76 -2.00
C LYS A 524 -5.31 -15.91 -1.26
N THR A 525 -5.25 -15.42 -0.02
CA THR A 525 -4.09 -15.38 0.88
C THR A 525 -4.59 -15.53 2.32
N VAL A 526 -3.67 -15.70 3.28
CA VAL A 526 -4.00 -15.64 4.71
C VAL A 526 -4.44 -14.22 5.07
N VAL A 527 -5.62 -14.08 5.67
CA VAL A 527 -6.14 -12.77 6.06
C VAL A 527 -5.33 -12.27 7.25
N THR A 528 -4.69 -11.11 7.07
CA THR A 528 -3.88 -10.45 8.10
C THR A 528 -4.29 -8.99 8.30
N ASP A 529 -3.96 -8.45 9.47
CA ASP A 529 -4.07 -7.02 9.75
C ASP A 529 -2.90 -6.23 9.12
N GLU A 530 -2.90 -4.90 9.29
CA GLU A 530 -1.85 -4.02 8.75
C GLU A 530 -0.43 -4.27 9.31
N TYR A 531 -0.32 -5.13 10.33
CA TYR A 531 0.92 -5.55 10.98
C TYR A 531 1.29 -7.00 10.64
N LEU A 532 0.59 -7.61 9.68
CA LEU A 532 0.75 -9.00 9.22
C LEU A 532 0.33 -10.06 10.23
N ALA A 533 -0.45 -9.71 11.27
CA ALA A 533 -0.97 -10.66 12.24
C ALA A 533 -2.32 -11.23 11.78
N THR A 534 -2.53 -12.53 12.02
CA THR A 534 -3.82 -13.21 11.81
C THR A 534 -4.83 -12.85 12.92
N ILE A 535 -5.96 -13.56 13.00
CA ILE A 535 -6.88 -13.46 14.15
C ILE A 535 -6.19 -13.75 15.50
N TYR A 536 -5.08 -14.49 15.50
CA TYR A 536 -4.20 -14.67 16.66
C TYR A 536 -3.07 -13.64 16.60
N PRO A 537 -2.99 -12.70 17.58
CA PRO A 537 -1.95 -11.67 17.61
C PRO A 537 -0.49 -12.16 17.65
N ASN A 538 -0.27 -13.46 17.85
CA ASN A 538 1.05 -14.08 17.90
C ASN A 538 1.33 -15.00 16.69
N ILE A 539 0.40 -15.11 15.74
CA ILE A 539 0.60 -15.82 14.47
C ILE A 539 0.57 -14.79 13.35
N TYR A 540 1.66 -14.72 12.60
CA TYR A 540 1.88 -13.78 11.51
C TYR A 540 2.00 -14.53 10.19
N ALA A 541 1.75 -13.85 9.07
CA ALA A 541 2.00 -14.40 7.73
C ALA A 541 2.86 -13.43 6.91
N ALA A 542 3.82 -13.94 6.14
CA ALA A 542 4.70 -13.13 5.29
C ALA A 542 5.07 -13.86 3.99
N GLY A 543 5.33 -13.09 2.94
CA GLY A 543 5.59 -13.60 1.59
C GLY A 543 4.31 -13.89 0.81
N ASP A 544 4.44 -14.74 -0.21
CA ASP A 544 3.37 -15.04 -1.16
C ASP A 544 2.07 -15.54 -0.50
N VAL A 545 2.18 -16.19 0.68
CA VAL A 545 1.04 -16.66 1.47
C VAL A 545 0.23 -15.53 2.09
N ALA A 546 0.84 -14.37 2.35
CA ALA A 546 0.19 -13.19 2.93
C ALA A 546 -0.28 -12.18 1.87
N GLY A 547 0.37 -12.17 0.69
CA GLY A 547 0.09 -11.18 -0.36
C GLY A 547 0.31 -9.73 0.10
N PRO A 548 -0.07 -8.71 -0.70
CA PRO A 548 -0.72 -8.83 -2.00
C PRO A 548 0.26 -9.07 -3.16
N TYR A 549 1.57 -9.01 -2.91
CA TYR A 549 2.62 -9.22 -3.91
C TYR A 549 3.29 -10.57 -3.73
N GLN A 550 3.61 -11.22 -4.85
CA GLN A 550 4.31 -12.50 -4.91
C GLN A 550 5.72 -12.28 -5.49
N PHE A 551 6.53 -11.50 -4.76
CA PHE A 551 7.91 -11.19 -5.13
C PHE A 551 8.85 -11.48 -3.97
N THR A 552 10.03 -12.01 -4.28
CA THR A 552 11.05 -12.38 -3.30
C THR A 552 11.47 -11.22 -2.40
N HIS A 553 11.73 -10.05 -2.97
CA HIS A 553 12.08 -8.85 -2.19
C HIS A 553 10.91 -8.33 -1.36
N THR A 554 9.66 -8.46 -1.82
CA THR A 554 8.49 -8.11 -1.00
C THR A 554 8.29 -9.10 0.13
N ALA A 555 8.55 -10.39 -0.09
CA ALA A 555 8.54 -11.41 0.95
C ALA A 555 9.58 -11.12 2.04
N ALA A 556 10.80 -10.76 1.66
CA ALA A 556 11.85 -10.29 2.58
C ALA A 556 11.44 -9.01 3.32
N HIS A 557 10.82 -8.06 2.61
CA HIS A 557 10.31 -6.83 3.21
C HIS A 557 9.25 -7.12 4.29
N GLN A 558 8.28 -7.98 3.99
CA GLN A 558 7.24 -8.40 4.93
C GLN A 558 7.79 -9.18 6.11
N ALA A 559 8.77 -10.05 5.89
CA ALA A 559 9.44 -10.82 6.93
C ALA A 559 10.03 -9.91 8.02
N TRP A 560 10.55 -8.74 7.63
CA TRP A 560 11.02 -7.75 8.60
C TRP A 560 9.89 -7.28 9.53
N PHE A 561 8.75 -6.86 8.98
CA PHE A 561 7.61 -6.40 9.80
C PHE A 561 7.05 -7.53 10.64
N ALA A 562 6.81 -8.71 10.05
CA ALA A 562 6.25 -9.86 10.74
C ALA A 562 7.15 -10.29 11.91
N SER A 563 8.46 -10.39 11.71
CA SER A 563 9.41 -10.82 12.74
C SER A 563 9.59 -9.78 13.84
N VAL A 564 9.72 -8.50 13.50
CA VAL A 564 9.84 -7.43 14.49
C VAL A 564 8.55 -7.32 15.32
N ASN A 565 7.38 -7.44 14.69
CA ASN A 565 6.11 -7.44 15.39
C ASN A 565 5.93 -8.69 16.26
N ALA A 566 6.36 -9.86 15.79
CA ALA A 566 6.33 -11.10 16.57
C ALA A 566 7.20 -11.02 17.83
N LEU A 567 8.40 -10.46 17.72
CA LEU A 567 9.37 -10.42 18.82
C LEU A 567 9.16 -9.23 19.77
N PHE A 568 8.78 -8.06 19.23
CA PHE A 568 8.76 -6.79 19.96
C PHE A 568 7.41 -6.07 19.93
N GLY A 569 6.37 -6.64 19.30
CA GLY A 569 5.06 -6.02 19.12
C GLY A 569 4.32 -5.67 20.42
N GLN A 570 4.73 -6.25 21.55
CA GLN A 570 4.24 -5.88 22.88
C GLN A 570 4.66 -4.46 23.31
N PHE A 571 5.76 -3.94 22.76
CA PHE A 571 6.26 -2.59 23.01
C PHE A 571 5.86 -1.63 21.89
N LYS A 572 6.07 -2.04 20.64
CA LYS A 572 5.75 -1.24 19.45
C LYS A 572 5.51 -2.14 18.25
N ARG A 573 4.43 -1.86 17.51
CA ARG A 573 4.11 -2.53 16.25
C ARG A 573 4.39 -1.61 15.06
N PHE A 574 4.82 -2.20 13.96
CA PHE A 574 5.16 -1.52 12.71
C PHE A 574 4.26 -2.03 11.58
N LYS A 575 3.62 -1.10 10.87
CA LYS A 575 2.74 -1.42 9.74
C LYS A 575 3.57 -1.70 8.50
N ALA A 576 3.21 -2.72 7.72
CA ALA A 576 3.87 -2.99 6.45
C ALA A 576 3.63 -1.85 5.44
N ASP A 577 4.69 -1.42 4.74
CA ASP A 577 4.67 -0.26 3.84
C ASP A 577 4.87 -0.66 2.37
N TYR A 578 3.77 -0.72 1.62
CA TYR A 578 3.78 -1.13 0.21
C TYR A 578 3.81 0.03 -0.80
N ARG A 579 4.09 1.27 -0.36
CA ARG A 579 4.00 2.43 -1.26
C ARG A 579 5.07 2.43 -2.35
N VAL A 580 6.20 1.77 -2.12
CA VAL A 580 7.36 1.78 -3.02
C VAL A 580 7.86 0.34 -3.18
N ILE A 581 7.11 -0.45 -3.95
CA ILE A 581 7.48 -1.82 -4.31
C ILE A 581 7.94 -1.83 -5.78
N PRO A 582 9.22 -2.12 -6.06
CA PRO A 582 9.69 -2.30 -7.44
C PRO A 582 9.27 -3.67 -7.99
N TRP A 583 9.18 -3.77 -9.31
CA TRP A 583 8.95 -5.01 -10.03
C TRP A 583 9.58 -4.93 -11.42
N THR A 584 10.33 -5.96 -11.81
CA THR A 584 10.88 -6.14 -13.15
C THR A 584 10.41 -7.45 -13.78
N THR A 585 10.06 -7.39 -15.06
CA THR A 585 9.89 -8.56 -15.94
C THR A 585 11.10 -8.63 -16.88
N PHE A 586 11.80 -9.77 -16.85
CA PHE A 586 13.11 -9.94 -17.49
C PHE A 586 13.02 -10.42 -18.94
N ILE A 587 12.05 -9.89 -19.70
CA ILE A 587 12.09 -9.95 -21.16
C ILE A 587 13.15 -8.96 -21.68
N ASP A 588 13.41 -8.98 -22.98
CA ASP A 588 14.40 -8.12 -23.62
C ASP A 588 13.76 -7.32 -24.77
N PRO A 589 13.60 -5.99 -24.64
CA PRO A 589 14.05 -5.14 -23.53
C PRO A 589 13.29 -5.40 -22.21
N GLU A 590 13.94 -5.15 -21.07
CA GLU A 590 13.35 -5.36 -19.74
C GLU A 590 12.23 -4.37 -19.47
N VAL A 591 11.23 -4.78 -18.68
CA VAL A 591 10.14 -3.91 -18.21
C VAL A 591 10.24 -3.79 -16.70
N ALA A 592 10.52 -2.60 -16.19
CA ALA A 592 10.68 -2.33 -14.75
C ALA A 592 9.75 -1.20 -14.30
N ARG A 593 9.09 -1.36 -13.15
CA ARG A 593 8.13 -0.40 -12.62
C ARG A 593 8.20 -0.25 -11.10
N VAL A 594 8.00 0.97 -10.62
CA VAL A 594 7.77 1.28 -9.20
C VAL A 594 6.62 2.29 -9.07
N GLY A 595 5.77 2.12 -8.06
CA GLY A 595 4.65 3.03 -7.81
C GLY A 595 3.49 2.85 -8.78
N LEU A 596 2.79 3.94 -9.09
CA LEU A 596 1.65 3.94 -9.99
C LEU A 596 2.10 3.97 -11.46
N ASN A 597 1.44 3.20 -12.31
CA ASN A 597 1.41 3.46 -13.75
C ASN A 597 0.21 4.35 -14.14
N GLU A 598 0.11 4.68 -15.42
CA GLU A 598 -0.95 5.56 -15.94
C GLU A 598 -2.34 4.95 -15.79
N GLN A 599 -2.47 3.65 -16.09
CA GLN A 599 -3.72 2.91 -15.93
C GLN A 599 -4.20 2.95 -14.47
N GLU A 600 -3.35 2.59 -13.51
CA GLU A 600 -3.73 2.59 -12.09
C GLU A 600 -4.01 4.00 -11.56
N ALA A 601 -3.25 5.00 -12.00
CA ALA A 601 -3.48 6.38 -11.60
C ALA A 601 -4.86 6.86 -12.08
N SER A 602 -5.24 6.50 -13.31
CA SER A 602 -6.55 6.80 -13.89
C SER A 602 -7.68 6.05 -13.18
N GLU A 603 -7.54 4.74 -12.96
CA GLU A 603 -8.52 3.92 -12.23
C GLU A 603 -8.76 4.42 -10.80
N LYS A 604 -7.71 4.91 -10.13
CA LYS A 604 -7.77 5.47 -8.77
C LYS A 604 -8.20 6.94 -8.75
N GLY A 605 -8.44 7.57 -9.90
CA GLY A 605 -8.82 8.98 -10.00
C GLY A 605 -7.74 9.95 -9.47
N ILE A 606 -6.46 9.59 -9.59
CA ILE A 606 -5.32 10.37 -9.11
C ILE A 606 -4.87 11.32 -10.24
N PRO A 607 -4.96 12.65 -10.07
CA PRO A 607 -4.46 13.59 -11.07
C PRO A 607 -2.96 13.41 -11.27
N HIS A 608 -2.56 13.25 -12.53
CA HIS A 608 -1.18 13.02 -12.90
C HIS A 608 -0.86 13.66 -14.25
N GLU A 609 0.43 13.93 -14.46
CA GLU A 609 1.04 14.27 -15.73
C GLU A 609 2.06 13.17 -16.05
N VAL A 610 2.19 12.83 -17.33
CA VAL A 610 3.13 11.83 -17.82
C VAL A 610 4.32 12.53 -18.46
N THR A 611 5.55 12.14 -18.10
CA THR A 611 6.79 12.53 -18.76
C THR A 611 7.43 11.29 -19.37
N ILE A 612 7.85 11.36 -20.63
CA ILE A 612 8.49 10.25 -21.33
C ILE A 612 9.80 10.75 -21.92
N PHE A 613 10.88 9.99 -21.73
CA PHE A 613 12.12 10.13 -22.47
C PHE A 613 12.38 8.85 -23.26
N PRO A 614 12.46 8.90 -24.60
CA PRO A 614 12.65 7.71 -25.41
C PRO A 614 14.11 7.24 -25.42
N MET A 615 14.33 5.92 -25.37
CA MET A 615 15.69 5.35 -25.32
C MET A 615 16.49 5.59 -26.60
N HIS A 616 15.84 5.86 -27.75
CA HIS A 616 16.53 6.15 -29.01
C HIS A 616 17.19 7.54 -29.07
N GLU A 617 16.90 8.42 -28.11
CA GLU A 617 17.60 9.71 -27.97
C GLU A 617 18.82 9.61 -27.02
N LEU A 618 19.02 8.47 -26.36
CA LEU A 618 20.13 8.30 -25.42
C LEU A 618 21.39 7.82 -26.13
N ASP A 619 22.46 8.62 -26.09
CA ASP A 619 23.77 8.30 -26.66
C ASP A 619 24.27 6.89 -26.29
N ARG A 620 24.16 6.50 -25.01
CA ARG A 620 24.58 5.17 -24.57
C ARG A 620 23.76 4.05 -25.21
N ALA A 621 22.45 4.23 -25.30
CA ALA A 621 21.57 3.23 -25.93
C ALA A 621 21.82 3.13 -27.44
N ILE A 622 22.15 4.25 -28.09
CA ILE A 622 22.57 4.27 -29.49
C ILE A 622 23.88 3.51 -29.66
N ALA A 623 24.88 3.79 -28.81
CA ALA A 623 26.18 3.11 -28.85
C ALA A 623 26.05 1.59 -28.64
N ASP A 624 25.12 1.16 -27.78
CA ASP A 624 24.87 -0.25 -27.48
C ASP A 624 23.86 -0.91 -28.47
N SER A 625 23.34 -0.18 -29.46
CA SER A 625 22.27 -0.65 -30.36
C SER A 625 21.00 -1.13 -29.60
N ALA A 626 20.76 -0.56 -28.43
CA ALA A 626 19.70 -0.91 -27.48
C ALA A 626 18.68 0.23 -27.32
N THR A 627 18.23 0.80 -28.44
CA THR A 627 17.42 2.03 -28.50
C THR A 627 15.92 1.84 -28.27
N LYS A 628 15.46 0.60 -28.06
CA LYS A 628 14.03 0.30 -27.89
C LYS A 628 13.55 0.63 -26.48
N GLY A 629 12.41 1.32 -26.39
CA GLY A 629 11.71 1.61 -25.14
C GLY A 629 11.86 3.06 -24.66
N PHE A 630 11.63 3.29 -23.38
CA PHE A 630 11.53 4.62 -22.78
C PHE A 630 11.68 4.59 -21.26
N VAL A 631 11.95 5.77 -20.68
CA VAL A 631 11.71 6.07 -19.26
C VAL A 631 10.44 6.92 -19.16
N LYS A 632 9.42 6.41 -18.46
CA LYS A 632 8.13 7.07 -18.23
C LYS A 632 7.96 7.37 -16.75
N VAL A 633 7.69 8.63 -16.39
CA VAL A 633 7.53 9.08 -15.01
C VAL A 633 6.21 9.83 -14.84
N LEU A 634 5.46 9.47 -13.79
CA LEU A 634 4.22 10.13 -13.40
C LEU A 634 4.48 11.11 -12.25
N THR A 635 3.94 12.32 -12.39
CA THR A 635 3.99 13.36 -11.36
C THR A 635 2.61 14.02 -11.15
N PRO A 636 2.26 14.56 -9.97
CA PRO A 636 1.07 15.40 -9.85
C PRO A 636 1.23 16.66 -10.71
N PRO A 637 0.12 17.24 -11.21
CA PRO A 637 0.21 18.42 -12.05
C PRO A 637 0.98 19.58 -11.41
N GLY A 638 1.95 20.13 -12.16
CA GLY A 638 2.81 21.24 -11.72
C GLY A 638 3.75 20.96 -10.53
N LYS A 639 3.93 19.70 -10.11
CA LYS A 639 4.81 19.31 -8.99
C LYS A 639 5.79 18.24 -9.44
N ASP A 640 7.02 18.29 -8.94
CA ASP A 640 8.07 17.33 -9.33
C ASP A 640 8.07 16.03 -8.52
N ARG A 641 7.09 15.84 -7.63
CA ARG A 641 6.99 14.63 -6.81
C ARG A 641 6.67 13.42 -7.69
N ILE A 642 7.43 12.35 -7.56
CA ILE A 642 7.21 11.12 -8.32
C ILE A 642 6.04 10.32 -7.71
N LEU A 643 5.07 9.93 -8.54
CA LEU A 643 3.97 9.02 -8.21
C LEU A 643 4.28 7.58 -8.60
N GLY A 644 5.03 7.41 -9.68
CA GLY A 644 5.57 6.14 -10.16
C GLY A 644 6.43 6.35 -11.38
N ALA A 645 7.20 5.32 -11.72
CA ALA A 645 8.06 5.30 -12.89
C ALA A 645 8.01 3.91 -13.53
N THR A 646 7.99 3.87 -14.85
CA THR A 646 8.07 2.68 -15.68
C THR A 646 9.20 2.86 -16.67
N ILE A 647 10.11 1.89 -16.73
CA ILE A 647 11.25 1.86 -17.65
C ILE A 647 11.10 0.62 -18.53
N VAL A 648 11.14 0.81 -19.84
CA VAL A 648 11.29 -0.26 -20.82
C VAL A 648 12.61 -0.04 -21.52
N GLY A 649 13.54 -0.98 -21.41
CA GLY A 649 14.88 -0.81 -21.99
C GLY A 649 15.90 -1.83 -21.48
N GLU A 650 17.12 -1.73 -21.98
CA GLU A 650 18.24 -2.51 -21.45
C GLU A 650 18.53 -2.08 -20.00
N GLN A 651 18.73 -3.07 -19.11
CA GLN A 651 19.00 -2.88 -17.68
C GLN A 651 17.90 -2.09 -16.93
N ALA A 652 16.66 -2.09 -17.42
CA ALA A 652 15.55 -1.36 -16.80
C ALA A 652 15.40 -1.68 -15.30
N GLY A 653 15.64 -2.94 -14.89
CA GLY A 653 15.60 -3.34 -13.48
C GLY A 653 16.62 -2.61 -12.60
N GLU A 654 17.83 -2.38 -13.11
CA GLU A 654 18.89 -1.65 -12.41
C GLU A 654 18.62 -0.15 -12.39
N LEU A 655 18.16 0.41 -13.52
CA LEU A 655 17.83 1.83 -13.65
C LEU A 655 16.69 2.27 -12.71
N LEU A 656 15.77 1.35 -12.41
CA LEU A 656 14.62 1.61 -11.54
C LEU A 656 15.03 1.93 -10.09
N ALA A 657 16.19 1.45 -9.63
CA ALA A 657 16.63 1.60 -8.25
C ALA A 657 16.73 3.08 -7.82
N GLU A 658 17.10 3.99 -8.73
CA GLU A 658 17.14 5.43 -8.45
C GLU A 658 15.74 5.98 -8.11
N TYR A 659 14.72 5.60 -8.89
CA TYR A 659 13.34 6.01 -8.62
C TYR A 659 12.79 5.39 -7.33
N VAL A 660 13.16 4.14 -7.02
CA VAL A 660 12.81 3.49 -5.74
C VAL A 660 13.36 4.30 -4.57
N LEU A 661 14.65 4.67 -4.61
CA LEU A 661 15.30 5.49 -3.60
C LEU A 661 14.64 6.88 -3.50
N ALA A 662 14.44 7.54 -4.64
CA ALA A 662 13.83 8.86 -4.71
C ALA A 662 12.43 8.87 -4.10
N MET A 663 11.57 7.91 -4.46
CA MET A 663 10.22 7.79 -3.91
C MET A 663 10.22 7.45 -2.41
N LYS A 664 11.12 6.57 -1.96
CA LYS A 664 11.22 6.21 -0.53
C LYS A 664 11.56 7.40 0.35
N HIS A 665 12.42 8.29 -0.13
CA HIS A 665 12.89 9.47 0.60
C HIS A 665 12.18 10.77 0.21
N GLY A 666 11.21 10.73 -0.70
CA GLY A 666 10.45 11.91 -1.13
C GLY A 666 11.25 12.92 -1.96
N LEU A 667 12.27 12.46 -2.69
CA LEU A 667 13.02 13.26 -3.67
C LEU A 667 12.21 13.36 -4.97
N GLY A 668 12.08 14.58 -5.51
CA GLY A 668 11.38 14.85 -6.78
C GLY A 668 12.31 14.88 -7.99
N LEU A 669 11.74 15.02 -9.19
CA LEU A 669 12.48 15.05 -10.47
C LEU A 669 13.55 16.14 -10.53
N ASN A 670 13.37 17.31 -9.89
CA ASN A 670 14.43 18.32 -9.88
C ASN A 670 15.71 17.82 -9.18
N LYS A 671 15.58 16.91 -8.19
CA LYS A 671 16.73 16.32 -7.51
C LYS A 671 17.45 15.31 -8.39
N ILE A 672 16.71 14.45 -9.11
CA ILE A 672 17.28 13.54 -10.12
C ILE A 672 18.02 14.34 -11.20
N MET A 673 17.40 15.39 -11.75
CA MET A 673 18.01 16.24 -12.78
C MET A 673 19.31 16.92 -12.30
N ALA A 674 19.35 17.34 -11.03
CA ALA A 674 20.51 17.99 -10.44
C ALA A 674 21.65 17.02 -10.09
N THR A 675 21.38 15.72 -10.01
CA THR A 675 22.40 14.69 -9.76
C THR A 675 23.28 14.49 -10.99
N ILE A 676 24.59 14.49 -10.78
CA ILE A 676 25.56 14.16 -11.82
C ILE A 676 25.47 12.66 -12.08
N HIS A 677 25.10 12.31 -13.31
CA HIS A 677 25.14 10.95 -13.83
C HIS A 677 26.39 10.79 -14.69
N THR A 678 27.05 9.64 -14.62
CA THR A 678 28.22 9.35 -15.46
C THR A 678 27.83 9.31 -16.93
N TYR A 679 28.66 9.87 -17.80
CA TYR A 679 28.44 9.90 -19.25
C TYR A 679 29.51 9.09 -20.01
N PRO A 680 29.14 8.32 -21.06
CA PRO A 680 27.76 7.94 -21.43
C PRO A 680 27.29 6.73 -20.61
N THR A 681 26.11 6.79 -19.96
CA THR A 681 25.51 5.62 -19.29
C THR A 681 23.99 5.52 -19.47
N MET A 682 23.45 4.31 -19.30
CA MET A 682 21.98 4.08 -19.32
C MET A 682 21.24 4.90 -18.25
N SER A 683 21.91 5.15 -17.11
CA SER A 683 21.35 5.94 -16.01
C SER A 683 20.99 7.39 -16.38
N GLU A 684 21.64 7.94 -17.41
CA GLU A 684 21.31 9.29 -17.89
C GLU A 684 19.89 9.40 -18.45
N ALA A 685 19.27 8.30 -18.86
CA ALA A 685 17.87 8.30 -19.27
C ALA A 685 16.93 8.82 -18.17
N ASN A 686 17.23 8.52 -16.89
CA ASN A 686 16.46 9.04 -15.76
C ASN A 686 16.63 10.56 -15.61
N LYS A 687 17.87 11.05 -15.77
CA LYS A 687 18.19 12.48 -15.78
C LYS A 687 17.50 13.21 -16.93
N TYR A 688 17.50 12.63 -18.13
CA TYR A 688 16.85 13.23 -19.29
C TYR A 688 15.33 13.22 -19.18
N ALA A 689 14.72 12.17 -18.63
CA ALA A 689 13.29 12.18 -18.27
C ALA A 689 12.96 13.33 -17.29
N ALA A 690 13.80 13.55 -16.29
CA ALA A 690 13.64 14.70 -15.39
C ALA A 690 13.83 16.05 -16.11
N GLY A 691 14.73 16.10 -17.10
CA GLY A 691 14.94 17.24 -17.98
C GLY A 691 13.71 17.57 -18.84
N GLU A 692 13.07 16.56 -19.44
CA GLU A 692 11.82 16.73 -20.21
C GLU A 692 10.69 17.25 -19.34
N TRP A 693 10.58 16.79 -18.10
CA TRP A 693 9.66 17.37 -17.13
C TRP A 693 9.97 18.85 -16.89
N LYS A 694 11.26 19.19 -16.68
CA LYS A 694 11.69 20.56 -16.40
C LYS A 694 11.44 21.51 -17.57
N LYS A 695 11.70 21.07 -18.81
CA LYS A 695 11.46 21.85 -20.04
C LYS A 695 9.98 22.24 -20.14
N ARG A 696 9.05 21.31 -19.91
CA ARG A 696 7.61 21.58 -19.93
C ARG A 696 7.13 22.50 -18.81
N HIS A 697 7.90 22.63 -17.74
CA HIS A 697 7.63 23.50 -16.58
C HIS A 697 8.54 24.73 -16.53
N ALA A 698 9.20 25.08 -17.64
CA ALA A 698 10.06 26.24 -17.70
C ALA A 698 9.26 27.54 -17.48
N PRO A 699 9.77 28.50 -16.69
CA PRO A 699 9.07 29.77 -16.45
C PRO A 699 9.19 30.67 -17.68
N GLU A 700 8.37 30.44 -18.71
CA GLU A 700 8.38 31.16 -19.99
C GLU A 700 8.38 32.69 -19.86
N GLY A 701 7.63 33.23 -18.89
CA GLY A 701 7.62 34.67 -18.62
C GLY A 701 8.98 35.20 -18.17
N LEU A 702 9.68 34.45 -17.31
CA LEU A 702 11.03 34.78 -16.86
C LEU A 702 12.04 34.60 -17.99
N LEU A 703 11.94 33.52 -18.78
CA LEU A 703 12.82 33.28 -19.92
C LEU A 703 12.74 34.40 -20.97
N LYS A 704 11.54 34.95 -21.21
CA LYS A 704 11.38 36.13 -22.08
C LYS A 704 12.08 37.37 -21.53
N LEU A 705 12.01 37.62 -20.22
CA LEU A 705 12.72 38.73 -19.57
C LEU A 705 14.24 38.54 -19.66
N VAL A 706 14.72 37.33 -19.37
CA VAL A 706 16.14 36.98 -19.49
C VAL A 706 16.61 37.09 -20.94
N GLY A 707 15.79 36.70 -21.91
CA GLY A 707 16.05 36.88 -23.33
C GLY A 707 16.21 38.36 -23.72
N ARG A 708 15.31 39.23 -23.24
CA ARG A 708 15.44 40.69 -23.44
C ARG A 708 16.72 41.24 -22.81
N TYR A 709 17.07 40.79 -21.61
CA TYR A 709 18.32 41.14 -20.93
C TYR A 709 19.55 40.71 -21.77
N HIS A 710 19.56 39.51 -22.33
CA HIS A 710 20.65 39.05 -23.19
C HIS A 710 20.69 39.80 -24.53
N THR A 711 19.56 40.15 -25.12
CA THR A 711 19.52 41.02 -26.31
C THR A 711 20.11 42.39 -26.01
N TRP A 712 19.67 43.03 -24.92
CA TRP A 712 20.25 44.31 -24.47
C TRP A 712 21.75 44.21 -24.22
N ARG A 713 22.24 43.10 -23.65
CA ARG A 713 23.69 42.87 -23.45
C ARG A 713 24.47 42.65 -24.74
N ARG A 714 23.82 42.30 -25.84
CA ARG A 714 24.48 42.07 -27.15
C ARG A 714 24.53 43.31 -28.04
N GLY A 715 23.89 44.41 -27.64
CA GLY A 715 23.71 45.62 -28.45
C GLY A 715 22.31 45.68 -29.02
#